data_AF-A0A316A8G8-F1
#
_entry.id   AF-A0A316A8G8-F1
#
_cell.length_a   1.000
_cell.length_b   1.000
_cell.length_c   1.000
_cell.angle_alpha   90.00
_cell.angle_beta   90.00
_cell.angle_gamma   90.00
#
_symmetry.space_group_name_H-M   'P 1'
#
loop_
_entity.id
_entity.type
_entity.pdbx_description
1 polymer ?
#
loop_
_entity_poly.entity_id
_entity_poly.type
_entity_poly.pdbx_seq_one_letter_code
_entity_poly.pdbx_strand_id
1 'polypeptide(L)'
;MEARNYPMNSPEQILKQYWNYDSFRPIQKEAILSVINGNDTLLLLPTGGGKSICFQVPVLMLEGVCIVVTPLIALMKDQVEQLKRRHIPAAAIHSGMNKHEIDIALDNCIHGSTRFLYVSPERLRTDLMKERAKQMKICLLAIDEAHCISAWGYDFRPSYLQIAEFRALLPEVPVMALTATATEEVRADIIDKLQMKTVRVYKQSFARDNLSYSAFVEENKAQKLLQILKRVPGTSIVYVKTRKRTKEIADWLNKQGISAENYHGGLSHKERNDRQSAWIGNKVRVVVATNAFGMGIDKPDVRSVVHFDLPENLEAYYQEAGRAGRDGHKAYAVALFVPLDLEELLDAVERKYPPFELLKRVYQALANYYKVPVGSGELSIHDFDLQHFCGTFGLPVSETHYSLKLLEEEGFLQLSESFFEPSKLMFLVDNRQLYDFQIRYPGLDSFIKVILRLYGGESFSEYVRINETEVGQHFYAPVQEVLNKLRFLQERDIIDYEPKRDKPQLTFLTPRFDAPTLPLQVVEIKKKRARDRKKAQAVIEYASSDNRCRTLMLLEYFNEFDASECGICDNCLKKKKERELATAALAKEISIDLKENGPHHPKQLRERFDHLPEKHFLRAVKLLLENEQIEYNEQGKLIWNKK
;
A
#
# COMPACT_ATOMS: atom_id res chain seq x y z
N MET A 1 5.17 8.74 -47.48
CA MET A 1 4.60 8.32 -46.18
C MET A 1 4.14 6.90 -46.34
N GLU A 2 5.02 5.95 -46.05
CA GLU A 2 4.65 4.53 -45.99
C GLU A 2 4.03 4.26 -44.61
N ALA A 3 2.79 3.78 -44.62
CA ALA A 3 2.10 3.31 -43.42
C ALA A 3 2.86 2.09 -42.87
N ARG A 4 3.48 2.24 -41.69
CA ARG A 4 4.18 1.15 -41.01
C ARG A 4 3.16 0.24 -40.32
N ASN A 5 3.09 -1.01 -40.79
CA ASN A 5 2.34 -2.12 -40.21
C ASN A 5 2.88 -2.50 -38.83
N TYR A 6 2.11 -2.24 -37.77
CA TYR A 6 2.16 -2.97 -36.50
C TYR A 6 0.79 -3.64 -36.30
N PRO A 7 0.68 -4.78 -35.58
CA PRO A 7 -0.62 -5.37 -35.32
C PRO A 7 -1.44 -4.36 -34.50
N MET A 8 -2.47 -3.78 -35.13
CA MET A 8 -3.47 -2.92 -34.49
C MET A 8 -4.29 -3.77 -33.52
N ASN A 9 -3.67 -4.20 -32.42
CA ASN A 9 -4.39 -4.81 -31.34
C ASN A 9 -5.10 -3.68 -30.57
N SER A 10 -6.42 -3.73 -30.52
CA SER A 10 -7.17 -2.81 -29.68
C SER A 10 -6.76 -2.96 -28.21
N PRO A 11 -6.95 -1.94 -27.36
CA PRO A 11 -6.67 -2.06 -25.92
C PRO A 11 -7.29 -3.32 -25.30
N GLU A 12 -8.49 -3.71 -25.75
CA GLU A 12 -9.21 -4.91 -25.31
C GLU A 12 -8.51 -6.20 -25.72
N GLN A 13 -7.93 -6.27 -26.92
CA GLN A 13 -7.19 -7.45 -27.38
C GLN A 13 -5.92 -7.67 -26.55
N ILE A 14 -5.20 -6.60 -26.20
CA ILE A 14 -4.04 -6.65 -25.30
C ILE A 14 -4.46 -7.09 -23.89
N LEU A 15 -5.56 -6.52 -23.38
CA LEU A 15 -6.13 -6.91 -22.09
C LEU A 15 -6.42 -8.42 -22.04
N LYS A 16 -7.08 -8.94 -23.08
CA LYS A 16 -7.41 -10.37 -23.19
C LYS A 16 -6.15 -11.23 -23.34
N GLN A 17 -5.19 -10.82 -24.15
CA GLN A 17 -3.97 -11.59 -24.42
C GLN A 17 -3.09 -11.78 -23.17
N TYR A 18 -2.82 -10.71 -22.41
CA TYR A 18 -1.84 -10.75 -21.32
C TYR A 18 -2.46 -10.90 -19.92
N TRP A 19 -3.72 -10.50 -19.75
CA TRP A 19 -4.42 -10.57 -18.46
C TRP A 19 -5.64 -11.50 -18.48
N ASN A 20 -6.05 -12.02 -19.64
CA ASN A 20 -7.23 -12.88 -19.80
C ASN A 20 -8.54 -12.27 -19.26
N TYR A 21 -8.67 -10.94 -19.29
CA TYR A 21 -9.91 -10.25 -18.96
C TYR A 21 -10.69 -9.90 -20.22
N ASP A 22 -12.01 -10.10 -20.18
CA ASP A 22 -12.90 -9.85 -21.32
C ASP A 22 -13.27 -8.38 -21.49
N SER A 23 -13.21 -7.59 -20.41
CA SER A 23 -13.57 -6.18 -20.42
C SER A 23 -12.78 -5.37 -19.40
N PHE A 24 -12.64 -4.07 -19.70
CA PHE A 24 -12.12 -3.10 -18.76
C PHE A 24 -13.13 -2.82 -17.64
N ARG A 25 -12.62 -2.52 -16.46
CA ARG A 25 -13.42 -1.92 -15.39
C ARG A 25 -13.77 -0.47 -15.76
N PRO A 26 -14.80 0.13 -15.13
CA PRO A 26 -15.15 1.53 -15.37
C PRO A 26 -13.92 2.44 -15.29
N ILE A 27 -13.85 3.46 -16.14
CA ILE A 27 -12.82 4.50 -16.17
C ILE A 27 -11.44 4.03 -16.71
N GLN A 28 -11.12 2.73 -16.64
CA GLN A 28 -9.82 2.23 -17.11
C GLN A 28 -9.60 2.52 -18.60
N LYS A 29 -10.62 2.27 -19.43
CA LYS A 29 -10.52 2.45 -20.88
C LYS A 29 -10.28 3.92 -21.23
N GLU A 30 -11.02 4.82 -20.59
CA GLU A 30 -10.91 6.26 -20.79
C GLU A 30 -9.53 6.78 -20.38
N ALA A 31 -9.00 6.31 -19.24
CA ALA A 31 -7.65 6.66 -18.79
C ALA A 31 -6.55 6.14 -19.72
N ILE A 32 -6.70 4.92 -20.25
CA ILE A 32 -5.78 4.32 -21.23
C ILE A 32 -5.78 5.14 -22.52
N LEU A 33 -6.96 5.46 -23.06
CA LEU A 33 -7.09 6.25 -24.28
C LEU A 33 -6.54 7.67 -24.11
N SER A 34 -6.71 8.28 -22.94
CA SER A 34 -6.13 9.59 -22.62
C SER A 34 -4.61 9.61 -22.80
N VAL A 35 -3.92 8.59 -22.28
CA VAL A 35 -2.45 8.44 -22.40
C VAL A 35 -2.02 8.11 -23.82
N ILE A 36 -2.74 7.22 -24.53
CA ILE A 36 -2.45 6.90 -25.93
C ILE A 36 -2.54 8.15 -26.82
N ASN A 37 -3.46 9.06 -26.49
CA ASN A 37 -3.62 10.35 -27.16
C ASN A 37 -2.62 11.42 -26.70
N GLY A 38 -1.62 11.08 -25.88
CA GLY A 38 -0.55 11.99 -25.44
C GLY A 38 -0.95 12.95 -24.33
N ASN A 39 -2.08 12.75 -23.65
CA ASN A 39 -2.48 13.63 -22.55
C ASN A 39 -1.88 13.17 -21.21
N ASP A 40 -1.46 14.13 -20.39
CA ASP A 40 -1.22 13.85 -18.98
C ASP A 40 -2.51 13.40 -18.30
N THR A 41 -2.40 12.39 -17.45
CA THR A 41 -3.56 11.72 -16.89
C THR A 41 -3.37 11.51 -15.40
N LEU A 42 -4.29 12.04 -14.59
CA LEU A 42 -4.38 11.73 -13.16
C LEU A 42 -5.51 10.72 -12.93
N LEU A 43 -5.16 9.56 -12.39
CA LEU A 43 -6.08 8.46 -12.19
C LEU A 43 -6.24 8.13 -10.70
N LEU A 44 -7.46 8.35 -10.20
CA LEU A 44 -7.88 8.05 -8.83
C LEU A 44 -8.76 6.80 -8.85
N LEU A 45 -8.15 5.64 -8.55
CA LEU A 45 -8.85 4.35 -8.51
C LEU A 45 -8.63 3.65 -7.17
N PRO A 46 -9.69 3.17 -6.50
CA PRO A 46 -9.56 2.48 -5.22
C PRO A 46 -8.64 1.25 -5.31
N THR A 47 -8.19 0.76 -4.16
CA THR A 47 -7.32 -0.42 -4.10
C THR A 47 -7.97 -1.63 -4.77
N GLY A 48 -7.24 -2.29 -5.68
CA GLY A 48 -7.80 -3.38 -6.49
C GLY A 48 -8.60 -2.92 -7.72
N GLY A 49 -8.70 -1.62 -7.99
CA GLY A 49 -9.32 -1.06 -9.21
C GLY A 49 -8.52 -1.29 -10.50
N GLY A 50 -7.39 -2.00 -10.44
CA GLY A 50 -6.57 -2.33 -11.61
C GLY A 50 -5.72 -1.18 -12.14
N LYS A 51 -5.18 -0.31 -11.25
CA LYS A 51 -4.30 0.82 -11.61
C LYS A 51 -3.18 0.44 -12.57
N SER A 52 -2.50 -0.68 -12.33
CA SER A 52 -1.36 -1.10 -13.13
C SER A 52 -1.71 -1.35 -14.61
N ILE A 53 -2.92 -1.87 -14.88
CA ILE A 53 -3.41 -2.11 -16.24
C ILE A 53 -3.48 -0.79 -17.02
N CYS A 54 -3.82 0.32 -16.35
CA CYS A 54 -4.00 1.61 -16.99
C CYS A 54 -2.72 2.20 -17.57
N PHE A 55 -1.54 1.86 -17.04
CA PHE A 55 -0.26 2.23 -17.67
C PHE A 55 0.38 1.06 -18.43
N GLN A 56 0.09 -0.20 -18.07
CA GLN A 56 0.70 -1.36 -18.74
C GLN A 56 0.14 -1.60 -20.15
N VAL A 57 -1.19 -1.52 -20.32
CA VAL A 57 -1.83 -1.70 -21.63
C VAL A 57 -1.36 -0.66 -22.67
N PRO A 58 -1.38 0.67 -22.40
CA PRO A 58 -0.96 1.64 -23.40
C PRO A 58 0.52 1.48 -23.76
N VAL A 59 1.38 1.12 -22.80
CA VAL A 59 2.81 0.91 -23.08
C VAL A 59 3.03 -0.24 -24.03
N LEU A 60 2.23 -1.30 -23.99
CA LEU A 60 2.32 -2.40 -24.97
C LEU A 60 1.87 -1.98 -26.37
N MET A 61 1.07 -0.92 -26.50
CA MET A 61 0.63 -0.33 -27.77
C MET A 61 1.62 0.69 -28.34
N LEU A 62 2.33 1.41 -27.46
CA LEU A 62 3.27 2.47 -27.82
C LEU A 62 4.68 1.92 -28.01
N GLU A 63 5.48 2.57 -28.86
CA GLU A 63 6.88 2.22 -29.06
C GLU A 63 7.76 2.95 -28.03
N GLY A 64 8.57 2.20 -27.29
CA GLY A 64 9.50 2.73 -26.30
C GLY A 64 9.37 2.06 -24.93
N VAL A 65 10.06 2.66 -23.96
CA VAL A 65 10.11 2.24 -22.57
C VAL A 65 9.20 3.11 -21.72
N CYS A 66 8.47 2.49 -20.80
CA CYS A 66 7.80 3.21 -19.72
C CYS A 66 8.69 3.24 -18.48
N ILE A 67 8.93 4.43 -17.96
CA ILE A 67 9.56 4.60 -16.66
C ILE A 67 8.44 4.64 -15.61
N VAL A 68 8.45 3.67 -14.69
CA VAL A 68 7.48 3.55 -13.61
C VAL A 68 8.15 3.93 -12.30
N VAL A 69 7.82 5.10 -11.76
CA VAL A 69 8.32 5.57 -10.47
C VAL A 69 7.41 5.04 -9.37
N THR A 70 7.98 4.34 -8.39
CA THR A 70 7.22 3.74 -7.28
C THR A 70 8.06 3.73 -6.00
N PRO A 71 7.45 3.83 -4.81
CA PRO A 71 8.21 4.09 -3.58
C PRO A 71 8.87 2.85 -2.99
N LEU A 72 8.47 1.66 -3.43
CA LEU A 72 8.69 0.43 -2.68
C LEU A 72 9.40 -0.61 -3.52
N ILE A 73 10.64 -0.88 -3.14
CA ILE A 73 11.52 -1.83 -3.84
C ILE A 73 10.92 -3.24 -3.86
N ALA A 74 10.25 -3.67 -2.78
CA ALA A 74 9.57 -4.97 -2.76
C ALA A 74 8.47 -5.05 -3.83
N LEU A 75 7.66 -3.99 -3.96
CA LEU A 75 6.61 -3.91 -4.98
C LEU A 75 7.22 -3.88 -6.39
N MET A 76 8.32 -3.15 -6.60
CA MET A 76 9.03 -3.14 -7.88
C MET A 76 9.42 -4.55 -8.32
N LYS A 77 10.02 -5.33 -7.41
CA LYS A 77 10.47 -6.69 -7.69
C LYS A 77 9.29 -7.60 -8.04
N ASP A 78 8.21 -7.54 -7.26
CA ASP A 78 7.00 -8.31 -7.52
C ASP A 78 6.38 -7.96 -8.88
N GLN A 79 6.31 -6.67 -9.21
CA GLN A 79 5.76 -6.20 -10.50
C GLN A 79 6.62 -6.66 -11.68
N VAL A 80 7.95 -6.52 -11.58
CA VAL A 80 8.87 -7.00 -12.61
C VAL A 80 8.75 -8.52 -12.80
N GLU A 81 8.69 -9.29 -11.72
CA GLU A 81 8.52 -10.74 -11.81
C GLU A 81 7.19 -11.13 -12.45
N GLN A 82 6.10 -10.44 -12.09
CA GLN A 82 4.78 -10.66 -12.68
C GLN A 82 4.74 -10.34 -14.18
N LEU A 83 5.46 -9.31 -14.63
CA LEU A 83 5.59 -8.97 -16.05
C LEU A 83 6.46 -10.00 -16.78
N LYS A 84 7.61 -10.40 -16.22
CA LYS A 84 8.47 -11.44 -16.78
C LYS A 84 7.75 -12.78 -16.93
N ARG A 85 6.93 -13.19 -15.95
CA ARG A 85 6.08 -14.41 -16.04
C ARG A 85 5.05 -14.33 -17.17
N ARG A 86 4.67 -13.12 -17.60
CA ARG A 86 3.80 -12.87 -18.77
C ARG A 86 4.59 -12.66 -20.07
N HIS A 87 5.90 -12.93 -20.06
CA HIS A 87 6.81 -12.71 -21.18
C HIS A 87 6.88 -11.23 -21.61
N ILE A 88 6.67 -10.31 -20.66
CA ILE A 88 6.84 -8.88 -20.88
C ILE A 88 8.19 -8.46 -20.26
N PRO A 89 9.17 -8.00 -21.08
CA PRO A 89 10.47 -7.58 -20.58
C PRO A 89 10.38 -6.36 -19.66
N ALA A 90 10.86 -6.50 -18.42
CA ALA A 90 10.86 -5.46 -17.42
C ALA A 90 12.13 -5.51 -16.57
N ALA A 91 12.60 -4.34 -16.13
CA ALA A 91 13.74 -4.15 -15.26
C ALA A 91 13.40 -3.23 -14.08
N ALA A 92 14.22 -3.24 -13.03
CA ALA A 92 14.11 -2.36 -11.88
C ALA A 92 15.46 -1.72 -11.52
N ILE A 93 15.45 -0.46 -11.10
CA ILE A 93 16.60 0.29 -10.58
C ILE A 93 16.24 0.88 -9.22
N HIS A 94 17.00 0.52 -8.18
CA HIS A 94 16.74 0.97 -6.80
C HIS A 94 18.01 1.29 -6.01
N SER A 95 17.88 1.92 -4.83
CA SER A 95 19.01 2.36 -3.99
C SER A 95 19.98 1.24 -3.56
N GLY A 96 19.50 0.01 -3.41
CA GLY A 96 20.36 -1.15 -3.10
C GLY A 96 21.29 -1.64 -4.23
N MET A 97 21.07 -1.23 -5.49
CA MET A 97 21.86 -1.72 -6.62
C MET A 97 23.21 -1.02 -6.75
N ASN A 98 24.21 -1.76 -7.20
CA ASN A 98 25.53 -1.21 -7.51
C ASN A 98 25.54 -0.47 -8.87
N LYS A 99 26.63 0.24 -9.17
CA LYS A 99 26.72 1.04 -10.40
C LYS A 99 26.69 0.18 -11.69
N HIS A 100 27.29 -1.00 -11.66
CA HIS A 100 27.39 -1.89 -12.82
C HIS A 100 26.04 -2.51 -13.18
N GLU A 101 25.27 -2.98 -12.17
CA GLU A 101 23.89 -3.45 -12.32
C GLU A 101 23.01 -2.39 -12.97
N ILE A 102 23.14 -1.14 -12.50
CA ILE A 102 22.37 -0.01 -13.02
C ILE A 102 22.75 0.26 -14.48
N ASP A 103 24.03 0.24 -14.82
CA ASP A 103 24.49 0.49 -16.19
C ASP A 103 23.94 -0.56 -17.16
N ILE A 104 24.02 -1.85 -16.82
CA ILE A 104 23.43 -2.95 -17.61
C ILE A 104 21.92 -2.74 -17.79
N ALA A 105 21.20 -2.43 -16.70
CA ALA A 105 19.75 -2.24 -16.78
C ALA A 105 19.38 -1.07 -17.71
N LEU A 106 20.13 0.02 -17.65
CA LEU A 106 19.93 1.20 -18.50
C LEU A 106 20.29 0.91 -19.96
N ASP A 107 21.38 0.21 -20.22
CA ASP A 107 21.78 -0.19 -21.58
C ASP A 107 20.73 -1.13 -22.21
N ASN A 108 20.17 -2.05 -21.43
CA ASN A 108 19.05 -2.90 -21.85
C ASN A 108 17.75 -2.12 -22.11
N CYS A 109 17.59 -0.94 -21.53
CA CYS A 109 16.47 -0.02 -21.84
C CYS A 109 16.73 0.80 -23.12
N ILE A 110 17.99 1.08 -23.46
CA ILE A 110 18.34 1.84 -24.65
C ILE A 110 18.39 0.94 -25.90
N HIS A 111 19.07 -0.21 -25.78
CA HIS A 111 19.41 -1.08 -26.90
C HIS A 111 18.65 -2.42 -26.90
N GLY A 112 18.08 -2.81 -25.76
CA GLY A 112 17.38 -4.07 -25.59
C GLY A 112 15.86 -3.99 -25.85
N SER A 113 15.14 -5.05 -25.49
CA SER A 113 13.69 -5.18 -25.67
C SER A 113 12.87 -4.76 -24.44
N THR A 114 13.48 -4.10 -23.47
CA THR A 114 12.83 -3.73 -22.20
C THR A 114 11.64 -2.80 -22.45
N ARG A 115 10.47 -3.09 -21.87
CA ARG A 115 9.26 -2.26 -22.02
C ARG A 115 8.93 -1.46 -20.77
N PHE A 116 9.29 -1.97 -19.60
CA PHE A 116 9.06 -1.29 -18.31
C PHE A 116 10.35 -1.20 -17.51
N LEU A 117 10.67 0.01 -17.08
CA LEU A 117 11.75 0.29 -16.15
C LEU A 117 11.14 0.85 -14.85
N TYR A 118 11.11 0.02 -13.81
CA TYR A 118 10.68 0.44 -12.48
C TYR A 118 11.84 1.17 -11.79
N VAL A 119 11.63 2.38 -11.27
CA VAL A 119 12.71 3.18 -10.67
C VAL A 119 12.28 3.71 -9.30
N SER A 120 13.17 3.63 -8.30
CA SER A 120 12.95 4.34 -7.04
C SER A 120 13.20 5.85 -7.23
N PRO A 121 12.39 6.74 -6.63
CA PRO A 121 12.41 8.17 -6.98
C PRO A 121 13.80 8.81 -6.81
N GLU A 122 14.55 8.43 -5.77
CA GLU A 122 15.89 8.94 -5.49
C GLU A 122 16.95 8.59 -6.55
N ARG A 123 16.68 7.64 -7.46
CA ARG A 123 17.58 7.30 -8.57
C ARG A 123 17.43 8.25 -9.76
N LEU A 124 16.31 8.96 -9.86
CA LEU A 124 16.04 9.91 -10.95
C LEU A 124 16.99 11.11 -10.94
N ARG A 125 17.56 11.46 -9.78
CA ARG A 125 18.52 12.58 -9.66
C ARG A 125 19.92 12.26 -10.17
N THR A 126 20.26 10.99 -10.33
CA THR A 126 21.63 10.57 -10.66
C THR A 126 22.00 10.96 -12.09
N ASP A 127 23.23 11.45 -12.30
CA ASP A 127 23.70 11.85 -13.62
C ASP A 127 23.63 10.71 -14.62
N LEU A 128 23.97 9.49 -14.19
CA LEU A 128 23.86 8.29 -15.01
C LEU A 128 22.42 8.08 -15.52
N MET A 129 21.41 8.20 -14.64
CA MET A 129 20.01 8.06 -15.05
C MET A 129 19.59 9.19 -16.01
N LYS A 130 19.96 10.45 -15.70
CA LYS A 130 19.63 11.61 -16.53
C LYS A 130 20.23 11.52 -17.93
N GLU A 131 21.50 11.13 -18.06
CA GLU A 131 22.18 11.00 -19.35
C GLU A 131 21.68 9.80 -20.16
N ARG A 132 21.41 8.66 -19.51
CA ARG A 132 20.84 7.48 -20.18
C ARG A 132 19.40 7.75 -20.64
N ALA A 133 18.59 8.45 -19.84
CA ALA A 133 17.21 8.78 -20.21
C ALA A 133 17.11 9.59 -21.51
N LYS A 134 18.06 10.51 -21.77
CA LYS A 134 18.14 11.26 -23.04
C LYS A 134 18.38 10.38 -24.27
N GLN A 135 18.98 9.21 -24.07
CA GLN A 135 19.27 8.23 -25.13
C GLN A 135 18.16 7.20 -25.29
N MET A 136 17.29 7.05 -24.29
CA MET A 136 16.16 6.12 -24.31
C MET A 136 14.98 6.69 -25.10
N LYS A 137 14.33 5.83 -25.90
CA LYS A 137 13.00 6.14 -26.44
C LYS A 137 11.95 5.89 -25.38
N ILE A 138 11.55 6.94 -24.65
CA ILE A 138 10.58 6.85 -23.55
C ILE A 138 9.18 7.19 -24.09
N CYS A 139 8.21 6.33 -23.82
CA CYS A 139 6.83 6.52 -24.30
C CYS A 139 5.85 6.96 -23.21
N LEU A 140 6.18 6.76 -21.93
CA LEU A 140 5.32 7.11 -20.80
C LEU A 140 6.15 7.24 -19.52
N LEU A 141 5.87 8.28 -18.74
CA LEU A 141 6.32 8.40 -17.35
C LEU A 141 5.12 8.11 -16.42
N ALA A 142 5.12 6.93 -15.78
CA ALA A 142 4.07 6.53 -14.86
C ALA A 142 4.54 6.75 -13.41
N ILE A 143 3.77 7.51 -12.63
CA ILE A 143 4.04 7.80 -11.22
C ILE A 143 3.03 7.03 -10.37
N ASP A 144 3.46 5.91 -9.80
CA ASP A 144 2.65 5.11 -8.89
C ASP A 144 2.73 5.68 -7.46
N GLU A 145 1.64 5.49 -6.71
CA GLU A 145 1.41 6.12 -5.41
C GLU A 145 1.71 7.63 -5.44
N ALA A 146 1.20 8.32 -6.46
CA ALA A 146 1.47 9.74 -6.72
C ALA A 146 1.15 10.65 -5.52
N HIS A 147 0.30 10.22 -4.58
CA HIS A 147 0.05 10.94 -3.34
C HIS A 147 1.32 11.18 -2.51
N CYS A 148 2.38 10.39 -2.69
CA CYS A 148 3.67 10.56 -2.02
C CYS A 148 4.37 11.89 -2.35
N ILE A 149 4.07 12.53 -3.50
CA ILE A 149 4.64 13.85 -3.83
C ILE A 149 4.03 14.97 -2.97
N SER A 150 2.85 14.71 -2.42
CA SER A 150 2.11 15.71 -1.70
C SER A 150 2.43 15.67 -0.21
N ALA A 151 2.78 16.83 0.35
CA ALA A 151 2.94 16.98 1.80
C ALA A 151 1.60 16.88 2.54
N TRP A 152 0.49 16.92 1.79
CA TRP A 152 -0.88 16.68 2.24
C TRP A 152 -1.25 15.18 2.16
N GLY A 153 -0.48 14.39 1.41
CA GLY A 153 -0.59 12.94 1.34
C GLY A 153 -0.29 12.28 2.70
N TYR A 154 -0.69 11.02 2.87
CA TYR A 154 -0.46 10.29 4.12
C TYR A 154 0.93 9.63 4.20
N ASP A 155 1.60 9.40 3.06
CA ASP A 155 2.97 8.86 2.96
C ASP A 155 3.86 9.80 2.12
N PHE A 156 4.06 11.04 2.58
CA PHE A 156 4.90 12.01 1.86
C PHE A 156 6.35 11.54 1.76
N ARG A 157 6.91 11.56 0.55
CA ARG A 157 8.30 11.19 0.26
C ARG A 157 8.99 12.32 -0.52
N PRO A 158 9.99 12.99 0.06
CA PRO A 158 10.67 14.12 -0.58
C PRO A 158 11.30 13.77 -1.92
N SER A 159 11.77 12.53 -2.08
CA SER A 159 12.36 12.06 -3.34
C SER A 159 11.39 12.11 -4.52
N TYR A 160 10.06 12.13 -4.28
CA TYR A 160 9.06 12.35 -5.34
C TYR A 160 9.08 13.79 -5.89
N LEU A 161 9.52 14.79 -5.12
CA LEU A 161 9.61 16.17 -5.60
C LEU A 161 10.61 16.30 -6.75
N GLN A 162 11.60 15.41 -6.81
CA GLN A 162 12.63 15.37 -7.85
C GLN A 162 12.11 14.90 -9.21
N ILE A 163 10.91 14.31 -9.26
CA ILE A 163 10.28 13.84 -10.50
C ILE A 163 10.05 15.03 -11.47
N ALA A 164 9.74 16.21 -10.95
CA ALA A 164 9.55 17.43 -11.77
C ALA A 164 10.81 17.79 -12.56
N GLU A 165 11.97 17.76 -11.91
CA GLU A 165 13.25 18.06 -12.53
C GLU A 165 13.60 17.01 -13.60
N PHE A 166 13.37 15.73 -13.29
CA PHE A 166 13.58 14.65 -14.26
C PHE A 166 12.63 14.77 -15.46
N ARG A 167 11.36 15.11 -15.22
CA ARG A 167 10.36 15.34 -16.27
C ARG A 167 10.78 16.46 -17.23
N ALA A 168 11.50 17.48 -16.78
CA ALA A 168 11.98 18.54 -17.66
C ALA A 168 12.89 18.03 -18.80
N LEU A 169 13.51 16.85 -18.62
CA LEU A 169 14.29 16.15 -19.66
C LEU A 169 13.40 15.47 -20.70
N LEU A 170 12.11 15.28 -20.41
CA LEU A 170 11.14 14.50 -21.19
C LEU A 170 9.88 15.35 -21.53
N PRO A 171 10.02 16.51 -22.21
CA PRO A 171 8.94 17.49 -22.34
C PRO A 171 7.72 16.99 -23.14
N GLU A 172 7.93 16.10 -24.11
CA GLU A 172 6.90 15.53 -24.99
C GLU A 172 6.31 14.20 -24.48
N VAL A 173 6.86 13.66 -23.39
CA VAL A 173 6.41 12.37 -22.86
C VAL A 173 5.20 12.59 -21.94
N PRO A 174 4.07 11.90 -22.17
CA PRO A 174 2.91 12.01 -21.30
C PRO A 174 3.22 11.47 -19.90
N VAL A 175 2.62 12.09 -18.89
CA VAL A 175 2.73 11.66 -17.49
C VAL A 175 1.40 11.06 -17.02
N MET A 176 1.45 9.84 -16.48
CA MET A 176 0.32 9.24 -15.79
C MET A 176 0.59 9.16 -14.29
N ALA A 177 -0.17 9.89 -13.49
CA ALA A 177 -0.11 9.83 -12.03
C ALA A 177 -1.24 8.94 -11.50
N LEU A 178 -0.91 7.95 -10.66
CA LEU A 178 -1.87 6.98 -10.13
C LEU A 178 -1.85 6.98 -8.61
N THR A 179 -3.03 7.01 -7.97
CA THR A 179 -3.14 6.80 -6.52
C THR A 179 -4.48 6.17 -6.15
N ALA A 180 -4.50 5.45 -5.01
CA ALA A 180 -5.73 4.89 -4.46
C ALA A 180 -6.69 5.96 -3.92
N THR A 181 -6.12 6.98 -3.30
CA THR A 181 -6.84 8.00 -2.54
C THR A 181 -6.11 9.33 -2.70
N ALA A 182 -6.86 10.40 -2.94
CA ALA A 182 -6.39 11.77 -2.90
C ALA A 182 -7.56 12.69 -2.55
N THR A 183 -7.37 13.58 -1.58
CA THR A 183 -8.26 14.72 -1.36
C THR A 183 -8.06 15.76 -2.47
N GLU A 184 -8.92 16.76 -2.53
CA GLU A 184 -8.83 17.85 -3.50
C GLU A 184 -7.49 18.61 -3.41
N GLU A 185 -7.00 18.82 -2.19
CA GLU A 185 -5.69 19.44 -1.92
C GLU A 185 -4.54 18.58 -2.44
N VAL A 186 -4.57 17.27 -2.15
CA VAL A 186 -3.57 16.31 -2.63
C VAL A 186 -3.58 16.24 -4.16
N ARG A 187 -4.76 16.25 -4.79
CA ARG A 187 -4.90 16.26 -6.25
C ARG A 187 -4.25 17.50 -6.86
N ALA A 188 -4.56 18.69 -6.34
CA ALA A 188 -4.00 19.93 -6.82
C ALA A 188 -2.47 19.92 -6.69
N ASP A 189 -1.95 19.46 -5.55
CA ASP A 189 -0.53 19.37 -5.27
C ASP A 189 0.20 18.36 -6.18
N ILE A 190 -0.44 17.23 -6.54
CA ILE A 190 0.10 16.28 -7.53
C ILE A 190 0.23 16.95 -8.89
N ILE A 191 -0.83 17.62 -9.37
CA ILE A 191 -0.85 18.25 -10.70
C ILE A 191 0.21 19.35 -10.79
N ASP A 192 0.29 20.20 -9.76
CA ASP A 192 1.25 21.31 -9.68
C ASP A 192 2.70 20.80 -9.62
N LYS A 193 3.01 19.93 -8.65
CA LYS A 193 4.39 19.44 -8.44
C LYS A 193 4.89 18.53 -9.54
N LEU A 194 4.04 17.72 -10.18
CA LEU A 194 4.45 16.96 -11.36
C LEU A 194 4.47 17.82 -12.62
N GLN A 195 4.10 19.11 -12.54
CA GLN A 195 4.02 20.04 -13.67
C GLN A 195 3.15 19.50 -14.82
N MET A 196 1.99 18.91 -14.47
CA MET A 196 1.11 18.27 -15.45
C MET A 196 0.48 19.26 -16.41
N LYS A 197 0.61 19.00 -17.72
CA LYS A 197 0.09 19.83 -18.81
C LYS A 197 -1.12 19.15 -19.43
N THR A 198 -2.17 19.91 -19.74
CA THR A 198 -3.39 19.38 -20.39
C THR A 198 -3.97 18.15 -19.67
N VAL A 199 -4.06 18.22 -18.33
CA VAL A 199 -4.40 17.06 -17.50
C VAL A 199 -5.85 16.59 -17.66
N ARG A 200 -6.04 15.28 -17.83
CA ARG A 200 -7.33 14.60 -17.69
C ARG A 200 -7.40 13.91 -16.34
N VAL A 201 -8.39 14.29 -15.54
CA VAL A 201 -8.61 13.70 -14.21
C VAL A 201 -9.75 12.68 -14.30
N TYR A 202 -9.45 11.45 -13.90
CA TYR A 202 -10.38 10.35 -13.87
C TYR A 202 -10.53 9.85 -12.43
N LYS A 203 -11.74 9.96 -11.86
CA LYS A 203 -12.05 9.59 -10.48
C LYS A 203 -13.19 8.59 -10.45
N GLN A 204 -12.93 7.42 -9.88
CA GLN A 204 -14.00 6.51 -9.47
C GLN A 204 -14.48 6.89 -8.06
N SER A 205 -15.79 6.80 -7.80
CA SER A 205 -16.32 7.06 -6.45
C SER A 205 -15.68 6.13 -5.42
N PHE A 206 -15.48 6.67 -4.22
CA PHE A 206 -15.04 5.90 -3.06
C PHE A 206 -16.15 5.04 -2.43
N ALA A 207 -17.40 5.14 -2.92
CA ALA A 207 -18.52 4.36 -2.42
C ALA A 207 -18.37 2.87 -2.77
N ARG A 208 -18.66 2.00 -1.80
CA ARG A 208 -18.63 0.54 -1.97
C ARG A 208 -19.87 -0.10 -1.37
N ASP A 209 -20.87 -0.32 -2.20
CA ASP A 209 -22.18 -0.84 -1.77
C ASP A 209 -22.11 -2.23 -1.14
N ASN A 210 -21.07 -3.00 -1.47
CA ASN A 210 -20.86 -4.34 -0.95
C ASN A 210 -20.07 -4.38 0.37
N LEU A 211 -19.48 -3.26 0.82
CA LEU A 211 -18.62 -3.21 2.00
C LEU A 211 -19.32 -2.51 3.16
N SER A 212 -19.65 -3.29 4.20
CA SER A 212 -20.20 -2.76 5.45
C SER A 212 -19.08 -2.32 6.38
N TYR A 213 -19.13 -1.07 6.83
CA TYR A 213 -18.21 -0.51 7.81
C TYR A 213 -18.80 -0.55 9.22
N SER A 214 -17.97 -0.84 10.22
CA SER A 214 -18.38 -0.85 11.63
C SER A 214 -17.23 -0.43 12.53
N ALA A 215 -17.55 0.30 13.62
CA ALA A 215 -16.58 0.61 14.66
C ALA A 215 -17.19 0.29 16.04
N PHE A 216 -16.52 -0.54 16.82
CA PHE A 216 -17.02 -1.02 18.12
C PHE A 216 -16.05 -0.68 19.24
N VAL A 217 -16.60 -0.03 20.27
CA VAL A 217 -15.94 0.08 21.58
C VAL A 217 -16.01 -1.29 22.24
N GLU A 218 -14.87 -1.88 22.58
CA GLU A 218 -14.80 -3.24 23.09
C GLU A 218 -13.57 -3.45 23.99
N GLU A 219 -13.81 -3.70 25.29
CA GLU A 219 -12.77 -4.03 26.27
C GLU A 219 -12.04 -5.33 25.90
N ASN A 220 -12.81 -6.38 25.54
CA ASN A 220 -12.24 -7.66 25.14
C ASN A 220 -12.23 -7.83 23.62
N LYS A 221 -11.35 -7.05 22.98
CA LYS A 221 -11.16 -7.08 21.51
C LYS A 221 -10.91 -8.48 20.96
N ALA A 222 -10.15 -9.33 21.69
CA ALA A 222 -9.85 -10.69 21.24
C ALA A 222 -11.10 -11.56 21.13
N GLN A 223 -11.97 -11.53 22.14
CA GLN A 223 -13.24 -12.26 22.10
C GLN A 223 -14.15 -11.73 20.99
N LYS A 224 -14.23 -10.41 20.81
CA LYS A 224 -15.01 -9.81 19.72
C LYS A 224 -14.48 -10.20 18.34
N LEU A 225 -13.17 -10.20 18.15
CA LEU A 225 -12.52 -10.70 16.93
C LEU A 225 -12.94 -12.15 16.65
N LEU A 226 -12.89 -13.03 17.65
CA LEU A 226 -13.31 -14.42 17.52
C LEU A 226 -14.79 -14.54 17.14
N GLN A 227 -15.67 -13.73 17.73
CA GLN A 227 -17.10 -13.70 17.38
C GLN A 227 -17.31 -13.27 15.92
N ILE A 228 -16.60 -12.23 15.46
CA ILE A 228 -16.67 -11.75 14.08
C ILE A 228 -16.23 -12.86 13.12
N LEU A 229 -15.06 -13.48 13.38
CA LEU A 229 -14.53 -14.54 12.53
C LEU A 229 -15.39 -15.81 12.58
N LYS A 230 -16.10 -16.11 13.66
CA LYS A 230 -17.05 -17.25 13.68
C LYS A 230 -18.31 -16.97 12.85
N ARG A 231 -18.78 -15.72 12.81
CA ARG A 231 -20.00 -15.32 12.08
C ARG A 231 -19.77 -15.02 10.60
N VAL A 232 -18.58 -14.59 10.23
CA VAL A 232 -18.23 -14.23 8.86
C VAL A 232 -17.27 -15.30 8.30
N PRO A 233 -17.78 -16.34 7.59
CA PRO A 233 -16.93 -17.34 6.97
C PRO A 233 -16.10 -16.75 5.82
N GLY A 234 -15.05 -17.47 5.41
CA GLY A 234 -14.13 -17.05 4.36
C GLY A 234 -12.85 -16.41 4.89
N THR A 235 -12.08 -15.83 3.97
CA THR A 235 -10.74 -15.30 4.27
C THR A 235 -10.80 -13.91 4.91
N SER A 236 -9.86 -13.66 5.83
CA SER A 236 -9.83 -12.43 6.61
C SER A 236 -8.43 -11.86 6.78
N ILE A 237 -8.35 -10.55 6.95
CA ILE A 237 -7.14 -9.83 7.35
C ILE A 237 -7.40 -9.20 8.73
N VAL A 238 -6.43 -9.30 9.65
CA VAL A 238 -6.48 -8.64 10.95
C VAL A 238 -5.29 -7.70 11.07
N TYR A 239 -5.54 -6.39 11.12
CA TYR A 239 -4.49 -5.38 11.28
C TYR A 239 -4.21 -5.07 12.76
N VAL A 240 -2.93 -5.09 13.11
CA VAL A 240 -2.39 -4.74 14.44
C VAL A 240 -1.18 -3.81 14.28
N LYS A 241 -0.88 -3.00 15.30
CA LYS A 241 0.21 -2.01 15.25
C LYS A 241 1.61 -2.62 15.27
N THR A 242 1.82 -3.73 16.01
CA THR A 242 3.19 -4.23 16.30
C THR A 242 3.44 -5.64 15.76
N ARG A 243 4.69 -5.91 15.38
CA ARG A 243 5.16 -7.25 14.95
C ARG A 243 4.88 -8.31 16.02
N LYS A 244 5.12 -7.97 17.29
CA LYS A 244 4.83 -8.85 18.43
C LYS A 244 3.35 -9.24 18.49
N ARG A 245 2.44 -8.26 18.38
CA ARG A 245 0.99 -8.52 18.37
C ARG A 245 0.55 -9.39 17.21
N THR A 246 1.18 -9.28 16.03
CA THR A 246 0.80 -10.15 14.90
C THR A 246 0.92 -11.63 15.26
N LYS A 247 2.01 -11.99 15.95
CA LYS A 247 2.27 -13.37 16.39
C LYS A 247 1.34 -13.77 17.52
N GLU A 248 1.19 -12.93 18.54
CA GLU A 248 0.33 -13.22 19.70
C GLU A 248 -1.13 -13.51 19.29
N ILE A 249 -1.70 -12.68 18.41
CA ILE A 249 -3.07 -12.85 17.94
C ILE A 249 -3.20 -14.06 17.00
N ALA A 250 -2.23 -14.30 16.11
CA ALA A 250 -2.24 -15.49 15.25
C ALA A 250 -2.18 -16.79 16.07
N ASP A 251 -1.25 -16.87 17.03
CA ASP A 251 -1.11 -18.02 17.93
C ASP A 251 -2.39 -18.23 18.76
N TRP A 252 -3.00 -17.14 19.25
CA TRP A 252 -4.26 -17.21 19.98
C TRP A 252 -5.42 -17.70 19.11
N LEU A 253 -5.55 -17.21 17.87
CA LEU A 253 -6.58 -17.66 16.93
C LEU A 253 -6.44 -19.15 16.59
N ASN A 254 -5.21 -19.63 16.38
CA ASN A 254 -4.94 -21.05 16.14
C ASN A 254 -5.39 -21.91 17.33
N LYS A 255 -5.15 -21.48 18.57
CA LYS A 255 -5.66 -22.16 19.78
C LYS A 255 -7.19 -22.18 19.86
N GLN A 256 -7.86 -21.20 19.25
CA GLN A 256 -9.32 -21.13 19.15
C GLN A 256 -9.90 -21.89 17.94
N GLY A 257 -9.06 -22.64 17.21
CA GLY A 257 -9.46 -23.43 16.04
C GLY A 257 -9.62 -22.62 14.75
N ILE A 258 -9.07 -21.40 14.68
CA ILE A 258 -9.06 -20.58 13.47
C ILE A 258 -7.65 -20.55 12.90
N SER A 259 -7.46 -21.14 11.72
CA SER A 259 -6.18 -21.11 11.00
C SER A 259 -5.73 -19.67 10.73
N ALA A 260 -4.61 -19.28 11.34
CA ALA A 260 -4.06 -17.94 11.25
C ALA A 260 -2.53 -17.93 11.12
N GLU A 261 -2.00 -17.02 10.30
CA GLU A 261 -0.56 -16.78 10.15
C GLU A 261 -0.24 -15.32 10.44
N ASN A 262 0.95 -15.04 11.00
CA ASN A 262 1.40 -13.68 11.23
C ASN A 262 2.20 -13.14 10.04
N TYR A 263 2.06 -11.85 9.71
CA TYR A 263 2.77 -11.22 8.60
C TYR A 263 3.28 -9.83 8.98
N HIS A 264 4.59 -9.60 8.83
CA HIS A 264 5.18 -8.28 9.05
C HIS A 264 6.52 -8.12 8.32
N GLY A 265 7.01 -6.88 8.21
CA GLY A 265 8.28 -6.57 7.54
C GLY A 265 9.52 -7.22 8.15
N GLY A 266 9.47 -7.64 9.42
CA GLY A 266 10.57 -8.37 10.07
C GLY A 266 10.69 -9.87 9.72
N LEU A 267 9.80 -10.42 8.89
CA LEU A 267 9.92 -11.79 8.39
C LEU A 267 10.88 -11.84 7.20
N SER A 268 11.58 -12.96 7.03
CA SER A 268 12.40 -13.17 5.85
C SER A 268 11.55 -13.10 4.57
N HIS A 269 12.18 -12.81 3.44
CA HIS A 269 11.46 -12.78 2.15
C HIS A 269 10.77 -14.11 1.86
N LYS A 270 11.43 -15.23 2.15
CA LYS A 270 10.88 -16.57 1.98
C LYS A 270 9.63 -16.78 2.83
N GLU A 271 9.71 -16.49 4.13
CA GLU A 271 8.55 -16.64 5.03
C GLU A 271 7.37 -15.75 4.63
N ARG A 272 7.63 -14.50 4.22
CA ARG A 272 6.58 -13.61 3.69
C ARG A 272 5.90 -14.22 2.47
N ASN A 273 6.68 -14.68 1.51
CA ASN A 273 6.16 -15.27 0.28
C ASN A 273 5.38 -16.57 0.55
N ASP A 274 5.90 -17.45 1.42
CA ASP A 274 5.26 -18.71 1.77
C ASP A 274 3.90 -18.48 2.46
N ARG A 275 3.86 -17.58 3.44
CA ARG A 275 2.62 -17.23 4.17
C ARG A 275 1.61 -16.52 3.29
N GLN A 276 2.06 -15.56 2.47
CA GLN A 276 1.21 -14.88 1.50
C GLN A 276 0.62 -15.88 0.50
N SER A 277 1.44 -16.78 -0.04
CA SER A 277 1.00 -17.81 -0.99
C SER A 277 0.01 -18.79 -0.35
N ALA A 278 0.25 -19.21 0.89
CA ALA A 278 -0.66 -20.07 1.65
C ALA A 278 -2.04 -19.41 1.87
N TRP A 279 -2.05 -18.11 2.20
CA TRP A 279 -3.29 -17.36 2.38
C TRP A 279 -4.01 -17.08 1.05
N ILE A 280 -3.29 -16.70 -0.01
CA ILE A 280 -3.86 -16.53 -1.36
C ILE A 280 -4.50 -17.83 -1.85
N GLY A 281 -3.80 -18.95 -1.66
CA GLY A 281 -4.24 -20.30 -2.01
C GLY A 281 -5.27 -20.93 -1.06
N ASN A 282 -5.86 -20.16 -0.15
CA ASN A 282 -6.88 -20.61 0.82
C ASN A 282 -6.45 -21.75 1.77
N LYS A 283 -5.14 -21.98 1.95
CA LYS A 283 -4.62 -22.93 2.96
C LYS A 283 -4.69 -22.37 4.38
N VAL A 284 -4.60 -21.04 4.49
CA VAL A 284 -4.71 -20.29 5.74
C VAL A 284 -5.87 -19.32 5.62
N ARG A 285 -6.72 -19.29 6.65
CA ARG A 285 -7.94 -18.47 6.62
C ARG A 285 -7.66 -17.00 6.96
N VAL A 286 -6.89 -16.77 8.02
CA VAL A 286 -6.66 -15.43 8.57
C VAL A 286 -5.19 -15.07 8.46
N VAL A 287 -4.91 -13.86 8.00
CA VAL A 287 -3.58 -13.27 8.11
C VAL A 287 -3.62 -12.11 9.10
N VAL A 288 -2.81 -12.20 10.14
CA VAL A 288 -2.67 -11.15 11.14
C VAL A 288 -1.43 -10.34 10.81
N ALA A 289 -1.58 -9.05 10.53
CA ALA A 289 -0.52 -8.28 9.94
C ALA A 289 -0.40 -6.85 10.46
N THR A 290 0.79 -6.28 10.28
CA THR A 290 0.97 -4.82 10.30
C THR A 290 0.58 -4.22 8.94
N ASN A 291 0.60 -2.90 8.81
CA ASN A 291 0.42 -2.17 7.54
C ASN A 291 1.33 -2.66 6.38
N ALA A 292 2.44 -3.36 6.70
CA ALA A 292 3.33 -3.99 5.74
C ALA A 292 2.63 -5.05 4.86
N PHE A 293 1.54 -5.65 5.33
CA PHE A 293 0.72 -6.56 4.52
C PHE A 293 -0.33 -5.75 3.76
N GLY A 294 -0.01 -5.36 2.53
CA GLY A 294 -1.02 -4.67 1.76
C GLY A 294 -0.64 -4.26 0.34
N MET A 295 0.47 -3.57 0.15
CA MET A 295 0.81 -3.06 -1.19
C MET A 295 1.13 -4.24 -2.11
N GLY A 296 0.39 -4.36 -3.23
CA GLY A 296 0.56 -5.47 -4.19
C GLY A 296 -0.28 -6.73 -3.94
N ILE A 297 -1.02 -6.84 -2.84
CA ILE A 297 -1.88 -8.02 -2.59
C ILE A 297 -3.20 -7.87 -3.36
N ASP A 298 -3.46 -8.84 -4.24
CA ASP A 298 -4.69 -8.93 -5.02
C ASP A 298 -5.40 -10.28 -4.83
N LYS A 299 -6.11 -10.39 -3.70
CA LYS A 299 -7.05 -11.48 -3.43
C LYS A 299 -8.48 -10.95 -3.52
N PRO A 300 -9.30 -11.42 -4.49
CA PRO A 300 -10.60 -10.82 -4.75
C PRO A 300 -11.66 -11.14 -3.67
N ASP A 301 -11.54 -12.30 -3.02
CA ASP A 301 -12.55 -12.95 -2.19
C ASP A 301 -12.37 -12.76 -0.66
N VAL A 302 -11.74 -11.65 -0.24
CA VAL A 302 -11.58 -11.33 1.18
C VAL A 302 -12.92 -10.92 1.79
N ARG A 303 -13.38 -11.62 2.83
CA ARG A 303 -14.71 -11.44 3.44
C ARG A 303 -14.71 -10.47 4.61
N SER A 304 -13.63 -10.38 5.36
CA SER A 304 -13.51 -9.39 6.42
C SER A 304 -12.10 -8.82 6.58
N VAL A 305 -12.05 -7.53 6.90
CA VAL A 305 -10.85 -6.83 7.37
C VAL A 305 -11.17 -6.31 8.76
N VAL A 306 -10.37 -6.69 9.75
CA VAL A 306 -10.55 -6.26 11.14
C VAL A 306 -9.34 -5.46 11.58
N HIS A 307 -9.55 -4.19 11.90
CA HIS A 307 -8.59 -3.34 12.59
C HIS A 307 -8.69 -3.61 14.08
N PHE A 308 -7.83 -4.51 14.57
CA PHE A 308 -7.72 -4.77 16.00
C PHE A 308 -7.11 -3.57 16.72
N ASP A 309 -6.21 -2.88 16.04
CA ASP A 309 -5.70 -1.57 16.42
C ASP A 309 -6.10 -0.52 15.39
N LEU A 310 -6.51 0.66 15.84
CA LEU A 310 -6.88 1.75 14.94
C LEU A 310 -5.66 2.22 14.12
N PRO A 311 -5.84 2.48 12.81
CA PRO A 311 -4.81 3.08 11.97
C PRO A 311 -4.61 4.56 12.32
N GLU A 312 -3.49 5.13 11.87
CA GLU A 312 -3.09 6.50 12.21
C GLU A 312 -3.95 7.59 11.53
N ASN A 313 -4.59 7.26 10.41
CA ASN A 313 -5.40 8.17 9.61
C ASN A 313 -6.48 7.40 8.81
N LEU A 314 -7.46 8.14 8.28
CA LEU A 314 -8.57 7.56 7.51
C LEU A 314 -8.16 7.07 6.11
N GLU A 315 -7.10 7.61 5.53
CA GLU A 315 -6.52 7.12 4.26
C GLU A 315 -6.03 5.68 4.40
N ALA A 316 -5.22 5.42 5.43
CA ALA A 316 -4.74 4.09 5.77
C ALA A 316 -5.92 3.14 6.06
N TYR A 317 -6.87 3.59 6.90
CA TYR A 317 -8.07 2.81 7.19
C TYR A 317 -8.83 2.41 5.92
N TYR A 318 -9.12 3.38 5.05
CA TYR A 318 -9.88 3.17 3.83
C TYR A 318 -9.14 2.24 2.85
N GLN A 319 -7.82 2.42 2.69
CA GLN A 319 -7.00 1.57 1.82
C GLN A 319 -6.97 0.12 2.32
N GLU A 320 -6.81 -0.08 3.63
CA GLU A 320 -6.77 -1.37 4.30
C GLU A 320 -8.14 -2.08 4.30
N ALA A 321 -9.19 -1.37 4.70
CA ALA A 321 -10.58 -1.84 4.65
C ALA A 321 -11.01 -2.21 3.21
N GLY A 322 -10.56 -1.41 2.23
CA GLY A 322 -10.81 -1.61 0.80
C GLY A 322 -10.24 -2.91 0.22
N ARG A 323 -9.47 -3.68 0.99
CA ARG A 323 -9.03 -5.03 0.59
C ARG A 323 -10.15 -6.06 0.59
N ALA A 324 -11.21 -5.81 1.37
CA ALA A 324 -12.36 -6.67 1.44
C ALA A 324 -13.24 -6.56 0.18
N GLY A 325 -13.89 -7.67 -0.20
CA GLY A 325 -14.99 -7.70 -1.18
C GLY A 325 -14.65 -7.19 -2.57
N ARG A 326 -13.44 -7.40 -3.08
CA ARG A 326 -13.05 -6.93 -4.43
C ARG A 326 -13.78 -7.65 -5.56
N ASP A 327 -14.32 -8.84 -5.27
CA ASP A 327 -15.24 -9.61 -6.11
C ASP A 327 -16.68 -9.05 -6.15
N GLY A 328 -16.95 -7.91 -5.49
CA GLY A 328 -18.28 -7.30 -5.43
C GLY A 328 -19.25 -7.97 -4.46
N HIS A 329 -18.87 -9.07 -3.81
CA HIS A 329 -19.72 -9.74 -2.83
C HIS A 329 -19.65 -9.05 -1.47
N LYS A 330 -20.67 -9.27 -0.64
CA LYS A 330 -20.78 -8.67 0.69
C LYS A 330 -19.52 -8.95 1.52
N ALA A 331 -18.96 -7.91 2.10
CA ALA A 331 -17.78 -7.97 2.95
C ALA A 331 -17.87 -6.96 4.10
N TYR A 332 -17.00 -7.11 5.09
CA TYR A 332 -17.07 -6.36 6.35
C TYR A 332 -15.72 -5.74 6.72
N ALA A 333 -15.71 -4.44 6.98
CA ALA A 333 -14.60 -3.72 7.58
C ALA A 333 -14.98 -3.36 9.02
N VAL A 334 -14.20 -3.83 10.01
CA VAL A 334 -14.51 -3.66 11.43
C VAL A 334 -13.33 -3.05 12.16
N ALA A 335 -13.53 -1.89 12.78
CA ALA A 335 -12.59 -1.29 13.71
C ALA A 335 -12.97 -1.63 15.17
N LEU A 336 -12.00 -2.13 15.93
CA LEU A 336 -12.14 -2.41 17.36
C LEU A 336 -11.26 -1.45 18.16
N PHE A 337 -11.83 -0.82 19.18
CA PHE A 337 -11.08 0.12 20.01
C PHE A 337 -11.58 0.13 21.45
N VAL A 338 -10.73 0.56 22.36
CA VAL A 338 -11.07 1.03 23.70
C VAL A 338 -10.82 2.54 23.77
N PRO A 339 -11.42 3.27 24.71
CA PRO A 339 -11.19 4.72 24.82
C PRO A 339 -9.71 5.12 24.88
N LEU A 340 -8.87 4.31 25.54
CA LEU A 340 -7.42 4.54 25.60
C LEU A 340 -6.73 4.53 24.23
N ASP A 341 -7.21 3.74 23.26
CA ASP A 341 -6.62 3.72 21.91
C ASP A 341 -6.79 5.08 21.20
N LEU A 342 -7.85 5.83 21.54
CA LEU A 342 -8.12 7.15 20.96
C LEU A 342 -7.11 8.19 21.49
N GLU A 343 -6.77 8.11 22.77
CA GLU A 343 -5.72 8.95 23.38
C GLU A 343 -4.35 8.60 22.79
N GLU A 344 -4.04 7.30 22.66
CA GLU A 344 -2.78 6.82 22.07
C GLU A 344 -2.56 7.30 20.63
N LEU A 345 -3.63 7.51 19.84
CA LEU A 345 -3.53 8.06 18.48
C LEU A 345 -2.94 9.48 18.49
N LEU A 346 -3.37 10.34 19.42
CA LEU A 346 -2.84 11.69 19.55
C LEU A 346 -1.41 11.66 20.09
N ASP A 347 -1.13 10.83 21.10
CA ASP A 347 0.21 10.68 21.66
C ASP A 347 1.22 10.12 20.67
N ALA A 348 0.78 9.24 19.76
CA ALA A 348 1.61 8.76 18.66
C ALA A 348 2.02 9.89 17.71
N VAL A 349 1.11 10.83 17.41
CA VAL A 349 1.45 12.03 16.62
C VAL A 349 2.50 12.86 17.37
N GLU A 350 2.35 13.08 18.66
CA GLU A 350 3.32 13.87 19.43
C GLU A 350 4.72 13.23 19.46
N ARG A 351 4.80 11.90 19.60
CA ARG A 351 6.07 11.15 19.51
C ARG A 351 6.71 11.20 18.13
N LYS A 352 5.92 11.26 17.06
CA LYS A 352 6.39 11.39 15.67
C LYS A 352 7.14 12.70 15.42
N TYR A 353 6.87 13.73 16.21
CA TYR A 353 7.47 15.06 16.09
C TYR A 353 8.28 15.44 17.35
N PRO A 354 9.44 14.78 17.58
CA PRO A 354 10.29 15.08 18.72
C PRO A 354 10.80 16.54 18.69
N PRO A 355 11.25 17.08 19.84
CA PRO A 355 11.81 18.43 19.91
C PRO A 355 13.00 18.63 18.94
N PHE A 356 13.08 19.81 18.31
CA PHE A 356 14.14 20.10 17.33
C PHE A 356 15.57 19.95 17.88
N GLU A 357 15.76 20.21 19.18
CA GLU A 357 17.05 19.99 19.85
C GLU A 357 17.46 18.51 19.85
N LEU A 358 16.51 17.59 20.02
CA LEU A 358 16.78 16.16 19.90
C LEU A 358 17.13 15.80 18.45
N LEU A 359 16.44 16.39 17.48
CA LEU A 359 16.70 16.19 16.05
C LEU A 359 18.15 16.54 15.68
N LYS A 360 18.60 17.73 16.11
CA LYS A 360 19.99 18.20 15.92
C LYS A 360 20.99 17.30 16.65
N ARG A 361 20.68 16.88 17.88
CA ARG A 361 21.53 15.97 18.67
C ARG A 361 21.68 14.60 18.00
N VAL A 362 20.61 14.04 17.45
CA VAL A 362 20.63 12.76 16.71
C VAL A 362 21.50 12.90 15.45
N TYR A 363 21.32 13.97 14.66
CA TYR A 363 22.14 14.22 13.47
C TYR A 363 23.63 14.36 13.81
N GLN A 364 23.97 15.11 14.86
CA GLN A 364 25.35 15.24 15.34
C GLN A 364 25.94 13.90 15.79
N ALA A 365 25.15 13.10 16.52
CA ALA A 365 25.57 11.78 16.99
C ALA A 365 25.87 10.83 15.82
N LEU A 366 25.06 10.84 14.76
CA LEU A 366 25.33 10.05 13.55
C LEU A 366 26.65 10.45 12.88
N ALA A 367 26.87 11.75 12.72
CA ALA A 367 28.11 12.25 12.14
C ALA A 367 29.34 11.83 12.97
N ASN A 368 29.23 11.84 14.29
CA ASN A 368 30.28 11.39 15.19
C ASN A 368 30.48 9.86 15.11
N TYR A 369 29.38 9.11 15.05
CA TYR A 369 29.39 7.65 15.00
C TYR A 369 30.15 7.12 13.77
N TYR A 370 29.92 7.75 12.61
CA TYR A 370 30.57 7.39 11.35
C TYR A 370 31.79 8.24 11.01
N LYS A 371 32.18 9.17 11.90
CA LYS A 371 33.33 10.07 11.72
C LYS A 371 33.28 10.87 10.41
N VAL A 372 32.09 11.30 9.97
CA VAL A 372 31.89 12.07 8.74
C VAL A 372 32.25 13.54 8.99
N PRO A 373 33.26 14.16 8.34
CA PRO A 373 33.59 15.57 8.51
C PRO A 373 32.54 16.54 7.95
N VAL A 374 32.44 17.76 8.50
CA VAL A 374 31.55 18.83 7.98
C VAL A 374 31.92 19.15 6.53
N GLY A 375 30.92 19.32 5.67
CA GLY A 375 31.08 19.59 4.24
C GLY A 375 31.38 18.36 3.37
N SER A 376 31.36 17.15 3.94
CA SER A 376 31.67 15.90 3.22
C SER A 376 30.63 14.80 3.48
N GLY A 377 30.84 13.60 2.93
CA GLY A 377 30.01 12.42 3.22
C GLY A 377 28.72 12.33 2.41
N GLU A 378 28.50 13.21 1.43
CA GLU A 378 27.38 13.11 0.51
C GLU A 378 27.39 11.75 -0.21
N LEU A 379 26.22 11.10 -0.22
CA LEU A 379 25.98 9.75 -0.74
C LEU A 379 26.79 8.63 -0.07
N SER A 380 27.45 8.90 1.06
CA SER A 380 28.12 7.84 1.82
C SER A 380 27.12 6.90 2.49
N ILE A 381 27.37 5.60 2.41
CA ILE A 381 26.50 4.52 2.89
C ILE A 381 27.18 3.83 4.06
N HIS A 382 26.44 3.61 5.15
CA HIS A 382 26.95 2.98 6.37
C HIS A 382 25.98 1.94 6.92
N ASP A 383 26.49 0.84 7.47
CA ASP A 383 25.68 -0.13 8.21
C ASP A 383 25.18 0.49 9.52
N PHE A 384 23.86 0.46 9.75
CA PHE A 384 23.24 1.10 10.90
C PHE A 384 22.48 0.13 11.79
N ASP A 385 22.81 0.13 13.08
CA ASP A 385 22.07 -0.54 14.14
C ASP A 385 21.54 0.52 15.12
N LEU A 386 20.22 0.71 15.12
CA LEU A 386 19.56 1.71 15.95
C LEU A 386 19.77 1.46 17.45
N GLN A 387 19.73 0.20 17.90
CA GLN A 387 19.82 -0.15 19.31
C GLN A 387 21.23 0.16 19.84
N HIS A 388 22.24 -0.26 19.09
CA HIS A 388 23.64 0.01 19.42
C HIS A 388 23.95 1.52 19.38
N PHE A 389 23.47 2.22 18.37
CA PHE A 389 23.62 3.67 18.24
C PHE A 389 23.00 4.41 19.43
N CYS A 390 21.75 4.11 19.77
CA CYS A 390 21.06 4.72 20.90
C CYS A 390 21.78 4.44 22.23
N GLY A 391 22.25 3.21 22.43
CA GLY A 391 23.03 2.82 23.61
C GLY A 391 24.36 3.59 23.73
N THR A 392 25.03 3.82 22.60
CA THR A 392 26.31 4.55 22.54
C THR A 392 26.17 6.02 22.95
N PHE A 393 25.08 6.69 22.54
CA PHE A 393 24.89 8.13 22.74
C PHE A 393 23.87 8.51 23.84
N GLY A 394 23.35 7.51 24.56
CA GLY A 394 22.32 7.72 25.59
C GLY A 394 21.07 8.40 25.04
N LEU A 395 20.62 7.94 23.87
CA LEU A 395 19.45 8.48 23.18
C LEU A 395 18.24 7.56 23.35
N PRO A 396 17.03 8.10 23.55
CA PRO A 396 15.83 7.28 23.67
C PRO A 396 15.44 6.69 22.30
N VAL A 397 15.22 5.38 22.25
CA VAL A 397 15.11 4.61 20.99
C VAL A 397 13.95 5.08 20.12
N SER A 398 12.77 5.32 20.70
CA SER A 398 11.56 5.68 19.96
C SER A 398 11.69 7.06 19.31
N GLU A 399 12.10 8.06 20.08
CA GLU A 399 12.25 9.44 19.60
C GLU A 399 13.44 9.58 18.66
N THR A 400 14.49 8.76 18.84
CA THR A 400 15.60 8.67 17.87
C THR A 400 15.11 8.11 16.55
N HIS A 401 14.30 7.05 16.56
CA HIS A 401 13.70 6.51 15.35
C HIS A 401 12.89 7.55 14.58
N TYR A 402 12.01 8.29 15.26
CA TYR A 402 11.24 9.37 14.63
C TYR A 402 12.13 10.55 14.20
N SER A 403 13.21 10.83 14.93
CA SER A 403 14.17 11.84 14.53
C SER A 403 14.87 11.48 13.22
N LEU A 404 15.28 10.22 13.07
CA LEU A 404 15.85 9.71 11.81
C LEU A 404 14.86 9.81 10.66
N LYS A 405 13.58 9.49 10.90
CA LYS A 405 12.53 9.60 9.89
C LYS A 405 12.29 11.04 9.46
N LEU A 406 12.25 12.00 10.40
CA LEU A 406 12.14 13.42 10.05
C LEU A 406 13.39 13.93 9.31
N LEU A 407 14.59 13.51 9.69
CA LEU A 407 15.81 13.86 8.96
C LEU A 407 15.83 13.26 7.55
N GLU A 408 15.25 12.08 7.37
CA GLU A 408 15.03 11.46 6.05
C GLU A 408 14.01 12.23 5.22
N GLU A 409 12.89 12.65 5.82
CA GLU A 409 11.88 13.50 5.17
C GLU A 409 12.35 14.93 4.88
N GLU A 410 13.32 15.45 5.62
CA GLU A 410 13.95 16.73 5.29
C GLU A 410 15.07 16.57 4.23
N GLY A 411 15.34 15.32 3.80
CA GLY A 411 16.27 15.02 2.72
C GLY A 411 17.75 15.02 3.14
N PHE A 412 18.06 14.97 4.44
CA PHE A 412 19.44 14.88 4.92
C PHE A 412 19.99 13.46 4.90
N LEU A 413 19.12 12.48 5.16
CA LEU A 413 19.48 11.08 5.34
C LEU A 413 18.52 10.17 4.56
N GLN A 414 18.90 8.92 4.37
CA GLN A 414 18.00 7.85 3.94
C GLN A 414 18.30 6.63 4.78
N LEU A 415 17.26 6.00 5.31
CA LEU A 415 17.36 4.76 6.07
C LEU A 415 16.72 3.63 5.26
N SER A 416 17.54 2.70 4.78
CA SER A 416 17.00 1.49 4.19
C SER A 416 16.44 0.58 5.29
N GLU A 417 15.24 0.06 5.09
CA GLU A 417 14.74 -1.03 5.93
C GLU A 417 15.66 -2.24 5.74
N SER A 418 15.72 -3.17 6.71
CA SER A 418 16.51 -4.40 6.60
C SER A 418 16.25 -5.10 5.25
N PHE A 419 17.14 -4.89 4.29
CA PHE A 419 17.08 -5.49 2.97
C PHE A 419 17.74 -6.84 3.11
N PHE A 420 16.97 -7.92 3.00
CA PHE A 420 17.54 -9.21 2.66
C PHE A 420 17.93 -9.13 1.19
N GLU A 421 19.19 -8.83 0.92
CA GLU A 421 19.76 -8.92 -0.41
C GLU A 421 20.57 -10.22 -0.49
N PRO A 422 20.08 -11.23 -1.23
CA PRO A 422 20.84 -12.46 -1.41
C PRO A 422 22.13 -12.14 -2.15
N SER A 423 23.14 -12.97 -1.95
CA SER A 423 24.39 -12.83 -2.67
C SER A 423 24.19 -12.86 -4.17
N LYS A 424 25.01 -12.11 -4.90
CA LYS A 424 24.95 -12.04 -6.36
C LYS A 424 26.33 -12.23 -6.95
N LEU A 425 26.34 -12.70 -8.19
CA LEU A 425 27.54 -12.90 -8.97
C LEU A 425 27.29 -12.51 -10.42
N MET A 426 28.31 -11.92 -11.04
CA MET A 426 28.37 -11.77 -12.50
C MET A 426 29.80 -12.02 -12.95
N PHE A 427 30.00 -12.68 -14.09
CA PHE A 427 31.30 -12.79 -14.72
C PHE A 427 31.63 -11.49 -15.44
N LEU A 428 32.83 -10.96 -15.17
CA LEU A 428 33.34 -9.75 -15.82
C LEU A 428 34.11 -10.06 -17.11
N VAL A 429 34.35 -11.35 -17.36
CA VAL A 429 35.17 -11.86 -18.46
C VAL A 429 34.33 -12.66 -19.44
N ASP A 430 34.71 -12.67 -20.72
CA ASP A 430 34.06 -13.51 -21.72
C ASP A 430 34.43 -14.99 -21.57
N ASN A 431 33.76 -15.88 -22.32
CA ASN A 431 34.00 -17.32 -22.27
C ASN A 431 35.46 -17.72 -22.57
N ARG A 432 36.16 -16.96 -23.41
CA ARG A 432 37.55 -17.27 -23.79
C ARG A 432 38.50 -16.91 -22.66
N GLN A 433 38.35 -15.71 -22.11
CA GLN A 433 39.12 -15.23 -20.97
C GLN A 433 38.88 -16.11 -19.73
N LEU A 434 37.64 -16.55 -19.51
CA LEU A 434 37.31 -17.49 -18.43
C LEU A 434 38.00 -18.84 -18.62
N TYR A 435 38.01 -19.36 -19.85
CA TYR A 435 38.71 -20.61 -20.18
C TYR A 435 40.23 -20.50 -19.95
N ASP A 436 40.85 -19.39 -20.38
CA ASP A 436 42.26 -19.12 -20.14
C ASP A 436 42.57 -19.04 -18.63
N PHE A 437 41.66 -18.47 -17.84
CA PHE A 437 41.77 -18.45 -16.38
C PHE A 437 41.66 -19.86 -15.78
N GLN A 438 40.73 -20.69 -16.25
CA GLN A 438 40.56 -22.07 -15.77
C GLN A 438 41.80 -22.94 -16.02
N ILE A 439 42.51 -22.74 -17.14
CA ILE A 439 43.80 -23.41 -17.40
C ILE A 439 44.86 -22.95 -16.41
N ARG A 440 44.93 -21.65 -16.10
CA ARG A 440 45.92 -21.08 -15.18
C ARG A 440 45.66 -21.46 -13.72
N TYR A 441 44.40 -21.73 -13.35
CA TYR A 441 44.00 -22.12 -12.00
C TYR A 441 43.15 -23.40 -12.01
N PRO A 442 43.77 -24.58 -12.24
CA PRO A 442 43.03 -25.84 -12.39
C PRO A 442 42.18 -26.20 -11.16
N GLY A 443 42.61 -25.79 -9.95
CA GLY A 443 41.88 -26.01 -8.69
C GLY A 443 40.59 -25.19 -8.54
N LEU A 444 40.31 -24.26 -9.46
CA LEU A 444 39.06 -23.48 -9.52
C LEU A 444 38.16 -23.89 -10.69
N ASP A 445 38.64 -24.71 -11.62
CA ASP A 445 37.87 -25.13 -12.80
C ASP A 445 36.57 -25.84 -12.42
N SER A 446 36.63 -26.80 -11.50
CA SER A 446 35.46 -27.51 -11.00
C SER A 446 34.48 -26.59 -10.27
N PHE A 447 34.98 -25.59 -9.54
CA PHE A 447 34.17 -24.61 -8.82
C PHE A 447 33.44 -23.67 -9.80
N ILE A 448 34.15 -23.13 -10.79
CA ILE A 448 33.59 -22.28 -11.85
C ILE A 448 32.53 -23.05 -12.65
N LYS A 449 32.79 -24.32 -13.00
CA LYS A 449 31.82 -25.19 -13.68
C LYS A 449 30.55 -25.44 -12.86
N VAL A 450 30.66 -25.55 -11.53
CA VAL A 450 29.48 -25.64 -10.65
C VAL A 450 28.66 -24.35 -10.70
N ILE A 451 29.29 -23.18 -10.62
CA ILE A 451 28.62 -21.88 -10.73
C ILE A 451 27.89 -21.78 -12.09
N LEU A 452 28.58 -22.05 -13.20
CA LEU A 452 28.01 -22.00 -14.55
C LEU A 452 26.87 -23.01 -14.75
N ARG A 453 26.94 -24.19 -14.11
CA ARG A 453 25.86 -25.19 -14.18
C ARG A 453 24.62 -24.76 -13.40
N LEU A 454 24.80 -24.12 -12.25
CA LEU A 454 23.69 -23.69 -11.40
C LEU A 454 22.99 -22.44 -11.93
N TYR A 455 23.76 -21.48 -12.45
CA TYR A 455 23.24 -20.14 -12.78
C TYR A 455 23.24 -19.82 -14.28
N GLY A 456 23.77 -20.73 -15.11
CA GLY A 456 23.67 -20.64 -16.58
C GLY A 456 24.54 -19.54 -17.21
N GLY A 457 24.33 -19.31 -18.51
CA GLY A 457 25.07 -18.29 -19.28
C GLY A 457 24.61 -16.85 -19.03
N GLU A 458 23.47 -16.65 -18.37
CA GLU A 458 22.97 -15.32 -17.98
C GLU A 458 23.93 -14.61 -17.04
N SER A 459 24.74 -15.36 -16.29
CA SER A 459 25.77 -14.81 -15.39
C SER A 459 26.86 -14.01 -16.09
N PHE A 460 26.95 -14.03 -17.43
CA PHE A 460 27.87 -13.19 -18.20
C PHE A 460 27.25 -11.86 -18.65
N SER A 461 25.92 -11.78 -18.68
CA SER A 461 25.19 -10.61 -19.17
C SER A 461 24.50 -9.83 -18.06
N GLU A 462 24.17 -10.47 -16.94
CA GLU A 462 23.53 -9.84 -15.80
C GLU A 462 23.91 -10.51 -14.47
N TYR A 463 23.66 -9.83 -13.36
CA TYR A 463 23.88 -10.40 -12.03
C TYR A 463 22.86 -11.50 -11.75
N VAL A 464 23.39 -12.69 -11.50
CA VAL A 464 22.60 -13.84 -11.06
C VAL A 464 22.61 -13.90 -9.54
N ARG A 465 21.44 -14.21 -8.95
CA ARG A 465 21.33 -14.46 -7.51
C ARG A 465 21.92 -15.82 -7.21
N ILE A 466 22.83 -15.87 -6.26
CA ILE A 466 23.49 -17.11 -5.84
C ILE A 466 23.14 -17.45 -4.40
N ASN A 467 23.17 -18.75 -4.10
CA ASN A 467 23.07 -19.28 -2.75
C ASN A 467 24.36 -20.05 -2.45
N GLU A 468 25.22 -19.51 -1.60
CA GLU A 468 26.52 -20.12 -1.28
C GLU A 468 26.38 -21.47 -0.60
N THR A 469 25.27 -21.71 0.09
CA THR A 469 24.96 -23.02 0.68
C THR A 469 24.67 -24.04 -0.41
N GLU A 470 23.92 -23.67 -1.44
CA GLU A 470 23.62 -24.53 -2.59
C GLU A 470 24.87 -24.78 -3.43
N VAL A 471 25.67 -23.73 -3.69
CA VAL A 471 26.98 -23.88 -4.34
C VAL A 471 27.87 -24.83 -3.54
N GLY A 472 27.91 -24.69 -2.21
CA GLY A 472 28.67 -25.58 -1.32
C GLY A 472 28.17 -27.03 -1.36
N GLN A 473 26.86 -27.25 -1.42
CA GLN A 473 26.28 -28.59 -1.56
C GLN A 473 26.67 -29.26 -2.88
N HIS A 474 26.60 -28.53 -4.00
CA HIS A 474 26.97 -29.06 -5.32
C HIS A 474 28.48 -29.19 -5.52
N PHE A 475 29.26 -28.34 -4.86
CA PHE A 475 30.72 -28.37 -4.89
C PHE A 475 31.32 -29.29 -3.82
N TYR A 476 30.49 -29.82 -2.90
CA TYR A 476 30.90 -30.63 -1.75
C TYR A 476 31.89 -29.93 -0.82
N ALA A 477 31.63 -28.65 -0.48
CA ALA A 477 32.47 -27.86 0.42
C ALA A 477 31.66 -27.05 1.46
N PRO A 478 32.23 -26.74 2.63
CA PRO A 478 31.63 -25.80 3.58
C PRO A 478 31.43 -24.41 2.97
N VAL A 479 30.39 -23.69 3.39
CA VAL A 479 30.07 -22.34 2.91
C VAL A 479 31.25 -21.38 3.03
N GLN A 480 32.05 -21.50 4.10
CA GLN A 480 33.22 -20.65 4.29
C GLN A 480 34.27 -20.81 3.18
N GLU A 481 34.43 -22.03 2.65
CA GLU A 481 35.35 -22.29 1.53
C GLU A 481 34.81 -21.69 0.23
N VAL A 482 33.49 -21.79 0.00
CA VAL A 482 32.82 -21.13 -1.14
C VAL A 482 33.06 -19.63 -1.11
N LEU A 483 32.86 -18.98 0.05
CA LEU A 483 33.11 -17.54 0.23
C LEU A 483 34.57 -17.16 -0.07
N ASN A 484 35.54 -17.96 0.38
CA ASN A 484 36.95 -17.70 0.11
C ASN A 484 37.27 -17.81 -1.39
N LYS A 485 36.70 -18.81 -2.09
CA LYS A 485 36.89 -18.98 -3.54
C LYS A 485 36.22 -17.85 -4.35
N LEU A 486 35.02 -17.41 -3.94
CA LEU A 486 34.35 -16.26 -4.56
C LEU A 486 35.17 -14.98 -4.42
N ARG A 487 35.68 -14.70 -3.21
CA ARG A 487 36.59 -13.56 -3.00
C ARG A 487 37.86 -13.66 -3.85
N PHE A 488 38.44 -14.86 -3.95
CA PHE A 488 39.64 -15.07 -4.76
C PHE A 488 39.42 -14.78 -6.26
N LEU A 489 38.26 -15.15 -6.80
CA LEU A 489 37.86 -14.84 -8.18
C LEU A 489 37.61 -13.33 -8.36
N GLN A 490 37.00 -12.69 -7.36
CA GLN A 490 36.73 -11.25 -7.35
C GLN A 490 38.00 -10.41 -7.28
N GLU A 491 38.97 -10.77 -6.43
CA GLU A 491 40.28 -10.10 -6.34
C GLU A 491 41.08 -10.13 -7.65
N ARG A 492 40.65 -10.91 -8.64
CA ARG A 492 41.28 -11.07 -9.96
C ARG A 492 40.38 -10.61 -11.10
N ASP A 493 39.30 -9.90 -10.79
CA ASP A 493 38.34 -9.35 -11.76
C ASP A 493 37.75 -10.42 -12.70
N ILE A 494 37.64 -11.67 -12.25
CA ILE A 494 36.97 -12.75 -13.01
C ILE A 494 35.46 -12.66 -12.82
N ILE A 495 35.06 -12.36 -11.60
CA ILE A 495 33.67 -12.14 -11.23
C ILE A 495 33.56 -10.83 -10.45
N ASP A 496 32.40 -10.22 -10.51
CA ASP A 496 31.95 -9.34 -9.46
C ASP A 496 31.05 -10.14 -8.52
N TYR A 497 31.46 -10.24 -7.25
CA TYR A 497 30.73 -10.97 -6.22
C TYR A 497 30.29 -10.01 -5.11
N GLU A 498 28.99 -10.02 -4.85
CA GLU A 498 28.40 -9.25 -3.78
C GLU A 498 27.89 -10.19 -2.68
N PRO A 499 28.48 -10.14 -1.48
CA PRO A 499 28.00 -10.95 -0.37
C PRO A 499 26.67 -10.44 0.15
N LYS A 500 25.92 -11.37 0.73
CA LYS A 500 24.62 -11.11 1.37
C LYS A 500 24.68 -9.92 2.32
N ARG A 501 23.73 -9.00 2.17
CA ARG A 501 23.49 -7.88 3.11
C ARG A 501 22.17 -8.13 3.84
N ASP A 502 22.19 -7.98 5.16
CA ASP A 502 21.03 -8.19 6.04
C ASP A 502 20.78 -7.00 7.01
N LYS A 503 21.72 -6.06 7.11
CA LYS A 503 21.62 -4.92 8.03
C LYS A 503 20.96 -3.72 7.36
N PRO A 504 20.16 -2.93 8.09
CA PRO A 504 19.74 -1.61 7.64
C PRO A 504 20.95 -0.74 7.28
N GLN A 505 20.83 0.05 6.22
CA GLN A 505 21.86 1.00 5.81
C GLN A 505 21.36 2.42 6.00
N LEU A 506 22.27 3.30 6.41
CA LEU A 506 22.03 4.73 6.51
C LEU A 506 22.90 5.43 5.47
N THR A 507 22.26 6.24 4.63
CA THR A 507 22.91 7.03 3.59
C THR A 507 22.78 8.50 3.92
N PHE A 508 23.88 9.26 3.84
CA PHE A 508 23.82 10.72 3.87
C PHE A 508 23.45 11.23 2.48
N LEU A 509 22.38 12.01 2.35
CA LEU A 509 21.90 12.48 1.05
C LEU A 509 22.48 13.83 0.63
N THR A 510 23.05 14.56 1.60
CA THR A 510 23.68 15.87 1.42
C THR A 510 25.11 15.83 1.99
N PRO A 511 25.96 16.81 1.66
CA PRO A 511 27.15 17.07 2.46
C PRO A 511 26.75 17.31 3.93
N ARG A 512 27.59 16.88 4.86
CA ARG A 512 27.32 17.05 6.29
C ARG A 512 27.24 18.55 6.63
N PHE A 513 26.12 18.97 7.20
CA PHE A 513 25.98 20.27 7.83
C PHE A 513 26.55 20.27 9.25
N ASP A 514 26.86 21.45 9.78
CA ASP A 514 27.05 21.59 11.22
C ASP A 514 25.68 21.54 11.93
N ALA A 515 25.57 20.79 13.03
CA ALA A 515 24.27 20.49 13.63
C ALA A 515 23.50 21.72 14.15
N PRO A 516 24.15 22.74 14.74
CA PRO A 516 23.47 23.97 15.13
C PRO A 516 22.85 24.74 13.96
N THR A 517 23.48 24.67 12.78
CA THR A 517 23.09 25.37 11.54
C THR A 517 22.34 24.48 10.55
N LEU A 518 21.93 23.28 10.96
CA LEU A 518 21.15 22.36 10.14
C LEU A 518 19.89 23.06 9.60
N PRO A 519 19.70 23.17 8.26
CA PRO A 519 18.65 23.98 7.66
C PRO A 519 17.29 23.27 7.70
N LEU A 520 16.75 23.07 8.90
CA LEU A 520 15.44 22.45 9.13
C LEU A 520 14.30 23.38 8.70
N GLN A 521 13.32 22.87 7.97
CA GLN A 521 12.10 23.60 7.61
C GLN A 521 11.09 23.61 8.77
N VAL A 522 11.46 24.28 9.88
CA VAL A 522 10.71 24.29 11.15
C VAL A 522 9.22 24.63 10.97
N VAL A 523 8.90 25.60 10.11
CA VAL A 523 7.51 26.01 9.83
C VAL A 523 6.73 24.88 9.17
N GLU A 524 7.32 24.20 8.18
CA GLU A 524 6.68 23.09 7.48
C GLU A 524 6.53 21.85 8.36
N ILE A 525 7.52 21.54 9.19
CA ILE A 525 7.42 20.46 10.19
C ILE A 525 6.27 20.73 11.17
N LYS A 526 6.12 21.97 11.65
CA LYS A 526 5.00 22.37 12.53
C LYS A 526 3.64 22.25 11.84
N LYS A 527 3.54 22.70 10.58
CA LYS A 527 2.31 22.53 9.78
C LYS A 527 1.98 21.05 9.60
N LYS A 528 2.99 20.21 9.30
CA LYS A 528 2.82 18.76 9.16
C LYS A 528 2.33 18.10 10.45
N ARG A 529 2.90 18.45 11.60
CA ARG A 529 2.40 18.01 12.92
C ARG A 529 0.93 18.36 13.13
N ALA A 530 0.53 19.59 12.82
CA ALA A 530 -0.87 20.01 12.93
C ALA A 530 -1.79 19.21 11.98
N ARG A 531 -1.33 18.89 10.77
CA ARG A 531 -2.08 18.05 9.82
C ARG A 531 -2.23 16.62 10.32
N ASP A 532 -1.15 15.97 10.76
CA ASP A 532 -1.20 14.60 11.29
C ASP A 532 -2.13 14.52 12.51
N ARG A 533 -2.12 15.56 13.36
CA ARG A 533 -3.07 15.67 14.47
C ARG A 533 -4.52 15.75 13.99
N LYS A 534 -4.81 16.53 12.95
CA LYS A 534 -6.16 16.60 12.33
C LYS A 534 -6.57 15.25 11.74
N LYS A 535 -5.65 14.52 11.10
CA LYS A 535 -5.91 13.18 10.54
C LYS A 535 -6.21 12.15 11.65
N ALA A 536 -5.45 12.15 12.73
CA ALA A 536 -5.72 11.33 13.91
C ALA A 536 -7.09 11.67 14.53
N GLN A 537 -7.42 12.96 14.63
CA GLN A 537 -8.73 13.41 15.11
C GLN A 537 -9.88 12.90 14.24
N ALA A 538 -9.70 12.85 12.91
CA ALA A 538 -10.70 12.30 11.99
C ALA A 538 -10.94 10.80 12.22
N VAL A 539 -9.90 10.02 12.56
CA VAL A 539 -10.05 8.61 12.98
C VAL A 539 -10.82 8.51 14.29
N ILE A 540 -10.53 9.38 15.26
CA ILE A 540 -11.24 9.41 16.54
C ILE A 540 -12.72 9.72 16.31
N GLU A 541 -13.05 10.74 15.51
CA GLU A 541 -14.42 11.08 15.17
C GLU A 541 -15.11 9.92 14.44
N TYR A 542 -14.42 9.32 13.46
CA TYR A 542 -14.91 8.16 12.73
C TYR A 542 -15.17 6.96 13.62
N ALA A 543 -14.35 6.68 14.63
CA ALA A 543 -14.54 5.52 15.50
C ALA A 543 -15.63 5.77 16.55
N SER A 544 -15.66 6.98 17.13
CA SER A 544 -16.52 7.33 18.27
C SER A 544 -17.94 7.77 17.89
N SER A 545 -18.19 8.24 16.66
CA SER A 545 -19.54 8.64 16.23
C SER A 545 -20.50 7.46 16.27
N ASP A 546 -21.71 7.60 16.81
CA ASP A 546 -22.70 6.51 16.87
C ASP A 546 -24.01 6.84 16.15
N ASN A 547 -24.06 7.99 15.50
CA ASN A 547 -25.25 8.59 14.89
C ASN A 547 -25.07 9.04 13.43
N ARG A 548 -23.85 9.00 12.89
CA ARG A 548 -23.57 9.32 11.48
C ARG A 548 -23.28 8.05 10.69
N CYS A 549 -23.72 7.99 9.44
CA CYS A 549 -23.40 6.88 8.54
C CYS A 549 -21.89 6.81 8.31
N ARG A 550 -21.25 5.67 8.64
CA ARG A 550 -19.80 5.48 8.49
C ARG A 550 -19.31 5.75 7.07
N THR A 551 -20.06 5.26 6.07
CA THR A 551 -19.72 5.46 4.66
C THR A 551 -19.75 6.94 4.30
N LEU A 552 -20.76 7.69 4.74
CA LEU A 552 -20.82 9.14 4.47
C LEU A 552 -19.65 9.88 5.10
N MET A 553 -19.28 9.55 6.34
CA MET A 553 -18.11 10.16 6.99
C MET A 553 -16.82 9.94 6.19
N LEU A 554 -16.63 8.75 5.62
CA LEU A 554 -15.49 8.47 4.75
C LEU A 554 -15.57 9.23 3.43
N LEU A 555 -16.74 9.26 2.78
CA LEU A 555 -16.94 9.97 1.52
C LEU A 555 -16.69 11.48 1.67
N GLU A 556 -17.25 12.09 2.70
CA GLU A 556 -17.04 13.51 3.01
C GLU A 556 -15.57 13.83 3.30
N TYR A 557 -14.87 12.94 4.01
CA TYR A 557 -13.43 13.07 4.24
C TYR A 557 -12.62 13.11 2.92
N PHE A 558 -13.07 12.37 1.90
CA PHE A 558 -12.50 12.38 0.54
C PHE A 558 -13.22 13.33 -0.43
N ASN A 559 -13.89 14.36 0.10
CA ASN A 559 -14.57 15.41 -0.66
C ASN A 559 -15.69 14.89 -1.60
N GLU A 560 -16.40 13.83 -1.22
CA GLU A 560 -17.63 13.37 -1.88
C GLU A 560 -18.86 13.65 -1.00
N PHE A 561 -19.70 14.62 -1.41
CA PHE A 561 -20.83 15.12 -0.61
C PHE A 561 -22.22 14.70 -1.12
N ASP A 562 -22.30 14.12 -2.32
CA ASP A 562 -23.58 13.83 -3.01
C ASP A 562 -24.16 12.45 -2.70
N ALA A 563 -23.64 11.76 -1.68
CA ALA A 563 -24.05 10.40 -1.33
C ALA A 563 -25.17 10.35 -0.28
N SER A 564 -25.94 9.26 -0.30
CA SER A 564 -26.98 8.98 0.71
C SER A 564 -26.49 7.97 1.77
N GLU A 565 -27.22 7.86 2.88
CA GLU A 565 -26.89 6.88 3.92
C GLU A 565 -26.83 5.45 3.35
N CYS A 566 -25.76 4.72 3.63
CA CYS A 566 -25.50 3.41 3.01
C CYS A 566 -26.49 2.29 3.39
N GLY A 567 -27.24 2.45 4.50
CA GLY A 567 -28.18 1.44 4.99
C GLY A 567 -27.54 0.16 5.57
N ILE A 568 -26.23 -0.05 5.43
CA ILE A 568 -25.54 -1.31 5.77
C ILE A 568 -24.44 -1.19 6.84
N CYS A 569 -24.02 0.02 7.23
CA CYS A 569 -23.05 0.21 8.32
C CYS A 569 -23.69 0.00 9.69
N ASP A 570 -22.87 -0.20 10.73
CA ASP A 570 -23.30 -0.33 12.13
C ASP A 570 -24.30 0.75 12.56
N ASN A 571 -24.02 2.03 12.27
CA ASN A 571 -24.86 3.15 12.67
C ASN A 571 -26.19 3.16 11.89
N CYS A 572 -26.19 2.89 10.58
CA CYS A 572 -27.42 2.77 9.79
C CYS A 572 -28.28 1.58 10.26
N LEU A 573 -27.65 0.45 10.60
CA LEU A 573 -28.35 -0.73 11.12
C LEU A 573 -28.92 -0.49 12.52
N LYS A 574 -28.20 0.23 13.39
CA LYS A 574 -28.67 0.68 14.71
C LYS A 574 -29.89 1.58 14.56
N LYS A 575 -29.81 2.63 13.75
CA LYS A 575 -30.94 3.54 13.44
C LYS A 575 -32.15 2.78 12.89
N LYS A 576 -31.93 1.81 11.99
CA LYS A 576 -33.01 0.98 11.44
C LYS A 576 -33.69 0.17 12.54
N LYS A 577 -32.90 -0.50 13.40
CA LYS A 577 -33.42 -1.30 14.52
C LYS A 577 -34.17 -0.45 15.55
N GLU A 578 -33.64 0.71 15.93
CA GLU A 578 -34.30 1.66 16.83
C GLU A 578 -35.63 2.15 16.25
N ARG A 579 -35.65 2.45 14.94
CA ARG A 579 -36.89 2.83 14.23
C ARG A 579 -37.92 1.70 14.20
N GLU A 580 -37.48 0.46 14.00
CA GLU A 580 -38.35 -0.72 14.04
C GLU A 580 -38.92 -0.96 15.45
N LEU A 581 -38.10 -0.84 16.49
CA LEU A 581 -38.53 -0.91 17.90
C LEU A 581 -39.56 0.18 18.25
N ALA A 582 -39.29 1.42 17.85
CA ALA A 582 -40.23 2.54 18.06
C ALA A 582 -41.55 2.32 17.31
N THR A 583 -41.47 1.78 16.08
CA THR A 583 -42.68 1.43 15.30
C THR A 583 -43.47 0.33 16.00
N ALA A 584 -42.81 -0.72 16.51
CA ALA A 584 -43.46 -1.82 17.22
C ALA A 584 -44.11 -1.37 18.55
N ALA A 585 -43.45 -0.48 19.29
CA ALA A 585 -44.01 0.13 20.50
C ALA A 585 -45.30 0.91 20.20
N LEU A 586 -45.27 1.77 19.18
CA LEU A 586 -46.45 2.51 18.73
C LEU A 586 -47.57 1.59 18.23
N ALA A 587 -47.21 0.51 17.50
CA ALA A 587 -48.17 -0.49 17.05
C ALA A 587 -48.90 -1.13 18.25
N LYS A 588 -48.17 -1.40 19.34
CA LYS A 588 -48.73 -1.93 20.59
C LYS A 588 -49.68 -0.95 21.27
N GLU A 589 -49.35 0.35 21.29
CA GLU A 589 -50.23 1.39 21.84
C GLU A 589 -51.53 1.50 21.04
N ILE A 590 -51.45 1.54 19.70
CA ILE A 590 -52.63 1.55 18.81
C ILE A 590 -53.49 0.29 19.03
N SER A 591 -52.85 -0.86 19.24
CA SER A 591 -53.54 -2.12 19.52
C SER A 591 -54.30 -2.10 20.83
N ILE A 592 -53.72 -1.50 21.89
CA ILE A 592 -54.37 -1.32 23.19
C ILE A 592 -55.56 -0.38 23.05
N ASP A 593 -55.37 0.75 22.35
CA ASP A 593 -56.42 1.74 22.13
C ASP A 593 -57.65 1.14 21.41
N LEU A 594 -57.42 0.36 20.33
CA LEU A 594 -58.48 -0.33 19.61
C LEU A 594 -59.18 -1.44 20.42
N LYS A 595 -58.47 -2.07 21.37
CA LYS A 595 -59.06 -3.07 22.29
C LYS A 595 -59.93 -2.43 23.35
N GLU A 596 -59.51 -1.29 23.90
CA GLU A 596 -60.18 -0.61 25.01
C GLU A 596 -61.31 0.31 24.54
N ASN A 597 -61.14 0.99 23.40
CA ASN A 597 -62.04 2.02 22.90
C ASN A 597 -62.87 1.59 21.67
N GLY A 598 -62.56 0.41 21.11
CA GLY A 598 -63.33 -0.20 20.03
C GLY A 598 -62.98 0.32 18.62
N PRO A 599 -63.82 -0.02 17.61
CA PRO A 599 -63.58 0.32 16.21
C PRO A 599 -63.50 1.82 15.92
N HIS A 600 -62.42 2.26 15.28
CA HIS A 600 -62.22 3.67 14.89
C HIS A 600 -62.02 3.82 13.38
N HIS A 601 -62.57 4.89 12.77
CA HIS A 601 -62.13 5.27 11.43
C HIS A 601 -60.66 5.73 11.47
N PRO A 602 -59.87 5.50 10.39
CA PRO A 602 -58.45 5.90 10.37
C PRO A 602 -58.19 7.35 10.78
N LYS A 603 -59.08 8.29 10.40
CA LYS A 603 -58.97 9.70 10.80
C LYS A 603 -59.20 9.92 12.31
N GLN A 604 -60.19 9.24 12.89
CA GLN A 604 -60.48 9.32 14.33
C GLN A 604 -59.37 8.67 15.15
N LEU A 605 -58.85 7.54 14.69
CA LEU A 605 -57.68 6.91 15.31
C LEU A 605 -56.46 7.83 15.21
N ARG A 606 -56.26 8.49 14.06
CA ARG A 606 -55.17 9.47 13.85
C ARG A 606 -55.24 10.63 14.83
N GLU A 607 -56.43 11.16 15.13
CA GLU A 607 -56.64 12.26 16.09
C GLU A 607 -56.20 11.88 17.50
N ARG A 608 -56.38 10.62 17.91
CA ARG A 608 -55.93 10.13 19.23
C ARG A 608 -54.40 10.03 19.37
N PHE A 609 -53.69 10.00 18.24
CA PHE A 609 -52.23 9.97 18.17
C PHE A 609 -51.68 11.25 17.50
N ASP A 610 -52.40 12.38 17.57
CA ASP A 610 -52.06 13.68 16.95
C ASP A 610 -50.66 14.19 17.31
N HIS A 611 -50.23 13.96 18.54
CA HIS A 611 -48.91 14.29 19.10
C HIS A 611 -47.74 13.59 18.39
N LEU A 612 -47.99 12.58 17.55
CA LEU A 612 -46.97 11.89 16.77
C LEU A 612 -47.00 12.35 15.29
N PRO A 613 -45.84 12.42 14.61
CA PRO A 613 -45.81 12.72 13.18
C PRO A 613 -46.54 11.64 12.38
N GLU A 614 -47.35 12.06 11.40
CA GLU A 614 -48.25 11.22 10.62
C GLU A 614 -47.54 10.00 9.99
N LYS A 615 -46.31 10.19 9.52
CA LYS A 615 -45.50 9.12 8.91
C LYS A 615 -45.21 7.96 9.87
N HIS A 616 -45.06 8.22 11.17
CA HIS A 616 -44.83 7.17 12.17
C HIS A 616 -46.12 6.42 12.47
N PHE A 617 -47.23 7.15 12.62
CA PHE A 617 -48.56 6.57 12.81
C PHE A 617 -48.95 5.64 11.65
N LEU A 618 -48.85 6.13 10.40
CA LEU A 618 -49.18 5.33 9.21
C LEU A 618 -48.32 4.06 9.11
N ARG A 619 -47.04 4.14 9.49
CA ARG A 619 -46.13 2.98 9.48
C ARG A 619 -46.52 1.94 10.53
N ALA A 620 -46.93 2.37 11.73
CA ALA A 620 -47.41 1.47 12.78
C ALA A 620 -48.74 0.81 12.41
N VAL A 621 -49.71 1.57 11.86
CA VAL A 621 -50.97 1.02 11.35
C VAL A 621 -50.71 0.01 10.23
N LYS A 622 -49.82 0.33 9.29
CA LYS A 622 -49.44 -0.60 8.21
C LYS A 622 -48.84 -1.89 8.75
N LEU A 623 -47.95 -1.81 9.74
CA LEU A 623 -47.37 -2.98 10.40
C LEU A 623 -48.43 -3.89 11.04
N LEU A 624 -49.43 -3.30 11.71
CA LEU A 624 -50.53 -4.06 12.32
C LEU A 624 -51.42 -4.75 11.27
N LEU A 625 -51.68 -4.08 10.14
CA LEU A 625 -52.42 -4.66 9.01
C LEU A 625 -51.64 -5.79 8.34
N GLU A 626 -50.34 -5.60 8.10
CA GLU A 626 -49.45 -6.62 7.50
C GLU A 626 -49.32 -7.86 8.39
N ASN A 627 -49.37 -7.69 9.72
CA ASN A 627 -49.36 -8.79 10.68
C ASN A 627 -50.75 -9.38 10.99
N GLU A 628 -51.79 -8.97 10.26
CA GLU A 628 -53.20 -9.40 10.46
C GLU A 628 -53.76 -9.13 11.88
N GLN A 629 -53.13 -8.22 12.65
CA GLN A 629 -53.53 -7.89 14.01
C GLN A 629 -54.72 -6.92 14.05
N ILE A 630 -54.90 -6.14 12.99
CA ILE A 630 -56.06 -5.27 12.78
C ILE A 630 -56.59 -5.45 11.35
N GLU A 631 -57.86 -5.16 11.12
CA GLU A 631 -58.49 -5.21 9.79
C GLU A 631 -59.54 -4.11 9.62
N TYR A 632 -59.97 -3.88 8.38
CA TYR A 632 -61.09 -2.99 8.09
C TYR A 632 -62.40 -3.78 8.17
N ASN A 633 -63.36 -3.30 8.97
CA ASN A 633 -64.71 -3.85 8.95
C ASN A 633 -65.53 -3.31 7.75
N GLU A 634 -66.74 -3.83 7.57
CA GLU A 634 -67.66 -3.43 6.48
C GLU A 634 -68.02 -1.93 6.48
N GLN A 635 -67.82 -1.24 7.62
CA GLN A 635 -68.05 0.20 7.76
C GLN A 635 -66.78 1.04 7.49
N GLY A 636 -65.65 0.42 7.12
CA GLY A 636 -64.39 1.12 6.89
C GLY A 636 -63.69 1.61 8.16
N LYS A 637 -63.97 0.98 9.31
CA LYS A 637 -63.28 1.21 10.59
C LYS A 637 -62.21 0.15 10.82
N LEU A 638 -61.09 0.56 11.41
CA LEU A 638 -60.05 -0.36 11.87
C LEU A 638 -60.53 -1.05 13.15
N ILE A 639 -60.46 -2.37 13.18
CA ILE A 639 -60.85 -3.22 14.31
C ILE A 639 -59.70 -4.13 14.73
N TRP A 640 -59.61 -4.45 16.02
CA TRP A 640 -58.65 -5.44 16.54
C TRP A 640 -59.09 -6.85 16.16
N ASN A 641 -58.21 -7.62 15.52
CA ASN A 641 -58.49 -9.00 15.15
C ASN A 641 -58.28 -9.93 16.35
N LYS A 642 -59.29 -10.73 16.71
CA LYS A 642 -59.30 -11.60 17.90
C LYS A 642 -58.63 -12.96 17.70
N LYS A 643 -58.03 -13.23 16.53
CA LYS A 643 -57.38 -14.51 16.23
C LYS A 643 -56.19 -14.82 17.13
#